data_AF-Q2GMZ6-F1
#
_entry.id   AF-Q2GMZ6-F1
#
_cell.length_a   1.000
_cell.length_b   1.000
_cell.length_c   1.000
_cell.angle_alpha   90.00
_cell.angle_beta   90.00
_cell.angle_gamma   90.00
#
_symmetry.space_group_name_H-M   'P 1'
#
loop_
_entity.id
_entity.type
_entity.pdbx_description
1 polymer ?
#
loop_
_entity_poly.entity_id
_entity_poly.type
_entity_poly.pdbx_seq_one_letter_code
_entity_poly.pdbx_strand_id
1 'polypeptide(L)'
;MAAKEYHDAIRRQKSSHWNDFLADDANIWQATKYLQTGSGTMGDKIPPLVRPDGSITEGKAEQAQELLTAFFPPLPARIEDEGQRPQRAPVHMPDLTMEEIEQKVLSAKPWKAPGEDGLPAMVWRQLWPVVKDRVLHLFRTSLRDGDIPSQWRNAKIIPLKKPGKSEYTLAKSWRPISLLSTLGKILEAVIAERLSHAVETCGLLPANHFGARKRRSTEQALLLLEEHIYKAWRARKVLSLISFDVKGAYNGVFKDRLLQRLKARGIPESLVKWIDAFCSKRTATIAVNGFTSGRQELPQAGLPQGSPLSPVLFLFFNADLVQHKIDANGGAIAFVDDYTAWVTGPSAESNRTGIQAIIDKALDWEKRSGAQFEGEKTAIIHFTRNMERFSEQPFSVKGEVVKPKESAKILGVVMDRELRYKQHIARTAAKGLAAALALKRLKMLSPRTARQLFVATVAPVMDYAANVWMHACGEKALSWLNRAQKIGALAITGAFRTAATAVVEAEASIYPVRERHAQAAASLWINIHTLPGTHPLAMKKVRTTVRFVSPLQKIARVAEGVRVDRMETIQEYAVPPWVPRLRPTLEADRGKAAEMVNKISGIVIATSSSVKKGIVGMGGLARDTLFNRTSETVTNYAVVLGTREEQNPYTAELAAIAMALEKLPASICHRHITVITRNQSALAAVGQPRQQSGQSIIRQIYDLARLHRQRGNSVNFLWIPAEIDFALGSDAKAAAQRASKQGRTPDSQIPQAKSTAMRLAMERQRATRVLPVSVGKFSKAMDAALPGKHTRHLYDKLKRREACVLAQL
;
A
#
# COMPACT_ATOMS: atom_id res chain seq x y z
N MET A 1 45.47 13.46 -33.66
CA MET A 1 44.90 14.27 -32.55
C MET A 1 43.38 14.34 -32.61
N ALA A 2 42.77 14.68 -33.76
CA ALA A 2 41.32 14.82 -33.91
C ALA A 2 40.47 13.61 -33.45
N ALA A 3 40.91 12.37 -33.72
CA ALA A 3 40.18 11.18 -33.25
C ALA A 3 40.14 11.06 -31.72
N LYS A 4 41.22 11.45 -31.03
CA LYS A 4 41.29 11.45 -29.56
C LYS A 4 40.40 12.56 -28.99
N GLU A 5 40.45 13.74 -29.58
CA GLU A 5 39.60 14.88 -29.19
C GLU A 5 38.12 14.57 -29.39
N TYR A 6 37.75 13.92 -30.50
CA TYR A 6 36.38 13.47 -30.76
C TYR A 6 35.90 12.45 -29.72
N HIS A 7 36.71 11.44 -29.39
CA HIS A 7 36.37 10.47 -28.36
C HIS A 7 36.26 11.10 -26.96
N ASP A 8 37.16 12.03 -26.63
CA ASP A 8 37.13 12.76 -25.36
C ASP A 8 35.95 13.75 -25.29
N ALA A 9 35.54 14.34 -26.42
CA ALA A 9 34.33 15.16 -26.53
C ALA A 9 33.06 14.33 -26.34
N ILE A 10 32.96 13.16 -26.99
CA ILE A 10 31.85 12.21 -26.76
C ILE A 10 31.80 11.79 -25.29
N ARG A 11 32.95 11.47 -24.68
CA ARG A 11 32.99 11.07 -23.26
C ARG A 11 32.56 12.22 -22.34
N ARG A 12 32.99 13.45 -22.63
CA ARG A 12 32.56 14.67 -21.91
C ARG A 12 31.06 14.90 -22.06
N GLN A 13 30.53 14.83 -23.28
CA GLN A 13 29.10 15.05 -23.55
C GLN A 13 28.21 13.97 -22.93
N LYS A 14 28.60 12.69 -23.04
CA LYS A 14 27.92 11.57 -22.35
C LYS A 14 27.91 11.77 -20.84
N SER A 15 29.03 12.26 -20.27
CA SER A 15 29.13 12.55 -18.84
C SER A 15 28.26 13.74 -18.44
N SER A 16 28.23 14.82 -19.24
CA SER A 16 27.38 15.99 -18.97
C SER A 16 25.90 15.61 -19.01
N HIS A 17 25.45 14.96 -20.09
CA HIS A 17 24.07 14.52 -20.23
C HIS A 17 23.64 13.60 -19.08
N TRP A 18 24.51 12.68 -18.66
CA TRP A 18 24.23 11.82 -17.52
C TRP A 18 24.14 12.59 -16.19
N ASN A 19 24.98 13.61 -15.99
CA ASN A 19 24.91 14.46 -14.80
C ASN A 19 23.61 15.27 -14.79
N ASP A 20 23.22 15.86 -15.92
CA ASP A 20 21.98 16.62 -16.05
C ASP A 20 20.75 15.73 -15.84
N PHE A 21 20.78 14.51 -16.40
CA PHE A 21 19.75 13.49 -16.21
C PHE A 21 19.57 13.13 -14.72
N LEU A 22 20.66 12.96 -13.97
CA LEU A 22 20.63 12.62 -12.54
C LEU A 22 20.34 13.82 -11.63
N ALA A 23 20.49 15.06 -12.12
CA ALA A 23 20.20 16.28 -11.37
C ALA A 23 18.69 16.53 -11.23
N ASP A 24 17.88 15.99 -12.14
CA ASP A 24 16.43 16.04 -12.06
C ASP A 24 15.90 14.91 -11.16
N ASP A 25 15.36 15.30 -10.00
CA ASP A 25 14.73 14.40 -9.02
C ASP A 25 13.58 13.57 -9.66
N ALA A 26 12.96 14.01 -10.77
CA ALA A 26 11.94 13.23 -11.48
C ALA A 26 12.52 11.96 -12.14
N ASN A 27 13.80 11.95 -12.48
CA ASN A 27 14.48 10.86 -13.18
C ASN A 27 14.98 9.75 -12.24
N ILE A 28 14.86 9.91 -10.92
CA ILE A 28 15.33 8.95 -9.90
C ILE A 28 14.85 7.51 -10.17
N TRP A 29 13.61 7.34 -10.62
CA TRP A 29 13.06 6.01 -10.91
C TRP A 29 13.59 5.40 -12.20
N GLN A 30 13.96 6.23 -13.17
CA GLN A 30 14.66 5.79 -14.38
C GLN A 30 16.12 5.45 -14.05
N ALA A 31 16.79 6.29 -13.25
CA ALA A 31 18.11 6.02 -12.70
C ALA A 31 18.17 4.68 -11.95
N THR A 32 17.12 4.36 -11.18
CA THR A 32 16.96 3.08 -10.47
C THR A 32 16.93 1.87 -11.41
N LYS A 33 16.39 2.00 -12.64
CA LYS A 33 16.39 0.88 -13.59
C LYS A 33 17.81 0.50 -14.01
N TYR A 34 18.71 1.48 -14.13
CA TYR A 34 20.13 1.23 -14.41
C TYR A 34 20.88 0.57 -13.24
N LEU A 35 20.30 0.51 -12.03
CA LEU A 35 20.84 -0.25 -10.90
C LEU A 35 20.65 -1.77 -11.06
N GLN A 36 19.76 -2.22 -11.94
CA GLN A 36 19.48 -3.65 -12.12
C GLN A 36 20.59 -4.28 -12.97
N THR A 37 21.51 -4.99 -12.33
CA THR A 37 22.51 -5.81 -13.03
C THR A 37 21.81 -6.93 -13.80
N GLY A 38 21.73 -6.81 -15.13
CA GLY A 38 21.30 -7.88 -16.03
C GLY A 38 20.23 -7.54 -17.06
N SER A 39 19.57 -6.38 -17.01
CA SER A 39 18.57 -5.98 -18.01
C SER A 39 19.16 -5.01 -19.05
N GLY A 40 20.25 -5.43 -19.69
CA GLY A 40 20.62 -4.79 -20.97
C GLY A 40 19.46 -4.99 -21.95
N THR A 41 19.25 -4.04 -22.87
CA THR A 41 18.21 -4.07 -23.92
C THR A 41 18.22 -5.34 -24.80
N MET A 42 19.28 -6.16 -24.75
CA MET A 42 19.38 -7.50 -25.36
C MET A 42 18.78 -8.63 -24.50
N GLY A 43 18.69 -8.45 -23.19
CA GLY A 43 18.30 -9.47 -22.22
C GLY A 43 16.79 -9.67 -22.05
N ASP A 44 15.93 -8.88 -22.69
CA ASP A 44 14.47 -9.02 -22.63
C ASP A 44 13.86 -9.76 -23.82
N LYS A 45 14.68 -10.19 -24.79
CA LYS A 45 14.20 -11.01 -25.91
C LYS A 45 13.74 -12.38 -25.42
N ILE A 46 12.66 -12.87 -26.01
CA ILE A 46 12.14 -14.21 -25.78
C ILE A 46 13.00 -15.18 -26.60
N PRO A 47 13.75 -16.10 -25.97
CA PRO A 47 14.52 -17.10 -26.70
C PRO A 47 13.58 -18.12 -27.37
N PRO A 48 14.07 -18.94 -28.32
CA PRO A 48 13.34 -20.12 -28.78
C PRO A 48 12.80 -20.91 -27.59
N LEU A 49 11.52 -21.27 -27.66
CA LEU A 49 10.81 -21.93 -26.57
C LEU A 49 10.81 -23.44 -26.81
N VAL A 50 10.99 -24.20 -25.73
CA VAL A 50 10.87 -25.66 -25.73
C VAL A 50 9.41 -26.02 -25.49
N ARG A 51 8.83 -26.79 -26.41
CA ARG A 51 7.47 -27.31 -26.34
C ARG A 51 7.39 -28.56 -25.45
N PRO A 52 6.18 -28.97 -25.01
CA PRO A 52 6.01 -30.18 -24.19
C PRO A 52 6.51 -31.49 -24.85
N ASP A 53 6.54 -31.54 -26.18
CA ASP A 53 7.04 -32.67 -26.98
C ASP A 53 8.56 -32.70 -27.15
N GLY A 54 9.28 -31.73 -26.57
CA GLY A 54 10.73 -31.59 -26.68
C GLY A 54 11.22 -30.82 -27.92
N SER A 55 10.32 -30.47 -28.85
CA SER A 55 10.66 -29.63 -30.00
C SER A 55 10.91 -28.17 -29.60
N ILE A 56 11.60 -27.42 -30.45
CA ILE A 56 11.91 -26.00 -30.24
C ILE A 56 11.16 -25.16 -31.26
N THR A 57 10.66 -23.99 -30.86
CA THR A 57 10.04 -23.04 -31.79
C THR A 57 11.05 -22.44 -32.76
N GLU A 58 10.77 -22.47 -34.06
CA GLU A 58 11.69 -22.01 -35.12
C GLU A 58 11.49 -20.54 -35.48
N GLY A 59 10.34 -19.95 -35.11
CA GLY A 59 10.00 -18.57 -35.47
C GLY A 59 9.20 -17.82 -34.41
N LYS A 60 9.09 -16.49 -34.60
CA LYS A 60 8.37 -15.60 -33.66
C LYS A 60 6.87 -15.90 -33.58
N ALA A 61 6.28 -16.39 -34.68
CA ALA A 61 4.87 -16.80 -34.72
C ALA A 61 4.62 -18.06 -33.87
N GLU A 62 5.50 -19.05 -33.96
CA GLU A 62 5.44 -20.25 -33.13
C GLU A 62 5.68 -19.93 -31.65
N GLN A 63 6.64 -19.04 -31.35
CA GLN A 63 6.85 -18.54 -29.98
C GLN A 63 5.60 -17.87 -29.42
N ALA A 64 4.93 -17.04 -30.23
CA ALA A 64 3.69 -16.37 -29.86
C ALA A 64 2.58 -17.39 -29.55
N GLN A 65 2.41 -18.40 -30.40
CA GLN A 65 1.40 -19.45 -30.22
C GLN A 65 1.67 -20.31 -28.98
N GLU A 66 2.92 -20.71 -28.76
CA GLU A 66 3.34 -21.49 -27.59
C GLU A 66 3.08 -20.71 -26.29
N LEU A 67 3.43 -19.41 -26.27
CA LEU A 67 3.15 -18.55 -25.12
C LEU A 67 1.66 -18.41 -24.85
N LEU A 68 0.85 -18.16 -25.89
CA LEU A 68 -0.60 -18.04 -25.71
C LEU A 68 -1.21 -19.32 -25.17
N THR A 69 -0.81 -20.48 -25.71
CA THR A 69 -1.26 -21.80 -25.26
C THR A 69 -0.87 -22.05 -23.80
N ALA A 70 0.36 -21.70 -23.41
CA ALA A 70 0.83 -21.85 -22.03
C ALA A 70 0.17 -20.84 -21.05
N PHE A 71 -0.21 -19.66 -21.53
CA PHE A 71 -0.82 -18.61 -20.71
C PHE A 71 -2.31 -18.81 -20.49
N PHE A 72 -3.02 -19.38 -21.45
CA PHE A 72 -4.46 -19.64 -21.41
C PHE A 72 -4.72 -21.14 -21.65
N PRO A 73 -4.33 -22.01 -20.70
CA PRO A 73 -4.60 -23.42 -20.82
C PRO A 73 -6.12 -23.68 -20.81
N PRO A 74 -6.58 -24.76 -21.46
CA PRO A 74 -7.98 -25.15 -21.38
C PRO A 74 -8.38 -25.45 -19.93
N LEU A 75 -9.66 -25.23 -19.61
CA LEU A 75 -10.22 -25.63 -18.33
C LEU A 75 -10.18 -27.17 -18.17
N PRO A 76 -10.21 -27.68 -16.93
CA PRO A 76 -10.38 -29.12 -16.69
C PRO A 76 -11.62 -29.67 -17.40
N ALA A 77 -11.51 -30.88 -17.95
CA ALA A 77 -12.59 -31.52 -18.71
C ALA A 77 -13.89 -31.70 -17.90
N ARG A 78 -13.78 -31.84 -16.58
CA ARG A 78 -14.90 -31.93 -15.65
C ARG A 78 -14.71 -30.94 -14.51
N ILE A 79 -15.68 -30.04 -14.36
CA ILE A 79 -15.80 -29.14 -13.20
C ILE A 79 -17.05 -29.57 -12.45
N GLU A 80 -16.90 -29.94 -11.19
CA GLU A 80 -18.01 -30.43 -10.37
C GLU A 80 -18.94 -29.27 -9.99
N ASP A 81 -20.24 -29.54 -9.86
CA ASP A 81 -21.19 -28.54 -9.36
C ASP A 81 -20.87 -28.18 -7.90
N GLU A 82 -21.11 -26.93 -7.54
CA GLU A 82 -20.93 -26.43 -6.17
C GLU A 82 -22.22 -26.48 -5.34
N GLY A 83 -23.33 -26.88 -5.97
CA GLY A 83 -24.64 -27.01 -5.36
C GLY A 83 -25.32 -25.67 -5.07
N GLN A 84 -26.51 -25.74 -4.46
CA GLN A 84 -27.21 -24.54 -4.00
C GLN A 84 -26.48 -23.90 -2.82
N ARG A 85 -26.36 -22.57 -2.86
CA ARG A 85 -25.70 -21.78 -1.82
C ARG A 85 -26.66 -20.80 -1.17
N PRO A 86 -26.47 -20.52 0.14
CA PRO A 86 -27.15 -19.41 0.78
C PRO A 86 -26.85 -18.11 0.01
N GLN A 87 -27.91 -17.48 -0.49
CA GLN A 87 -27.78 -16.19 -1.17
C GLN A 87 -27.95 -15.07 -0.16
N ARG A 88 -26.96 -14.18 -0.11
CA ARG A 88 -27.08 -12.93 0.63
C ARG A 88 -27.94 -11.94 -0.14
N ALA A 89 -28.72 -11.13 0.57
CA ALA A 89 -29.44 -10.01 -0.03
C ALA A 89 -28.47 -9.08 -0.81
N PRO A 90 -28.87 -8.60 -2.01
CA PRO A 90 -28.04 -7.71 -2.80
C PRO A 90 -27.66 -6.43 -2.04
N VAL A 91 -26.37 -6.08 -2.08
CA VAL A 91 -25.87 -4.83 -1.50
C VAL A 91 -26.32 -3.66 -2.38
N HIS A 92 -26.85 -2.61 -1.76
CA HIS A 92 -27.22 -1.40 -2.48
C HIS A 92 -25.99 -0.72 -3.10
N MET A 93 -26.02 -0.47 -4.41
CA MET A 93 -25.03 0.33 -5.14
C MET A 93 -25.75 1.39 -5.96
N PRO A 94 -25.51 2.69 -5.70
CA PRO A 94 -26.18 3.76 -6.43
C PRO A 94 -25.63 3.92 -7.85
N ASP A 95 -26.29 4.74 -8.66
CA ASP A 95 -25.84 5.04 -10.02
C ASP A 95 -24.44 5.65 -10.08
N LEU A 96 -23.79 5.47 -11.22
CA LEU A 96 -22.46 6.01 -11.49
C LEU A 96 -22.49 7.55 -11.51
N THR A 97 -21.59 8.22 -10.79
CA THR A 97 -21.47 9.69 -10.80
C THR A 97 -20.31 10.17 -11.67
N MET A 98 -20.38 11.44 -12.11
CA MET A 98 -19.32 12.06 -12.90
C MET A 98 -18.01 12.15 -12.12
N GLU A 99 -18.10 12.50 -10.84
CA GLU A 99 -16.96 12.73 -9.96
C GLU A 99 -16.16 11.44 -9.77
N GLU A 100 -16.81 10.28 -9.63
CA GLU A 100 -16.11 9.00 -9.54
C GLU A 100 -15.23 8.74 -10.75
N ILE A 101 -15.75 9.03 -11.95
CA ILE A 101 -15.01 8.84 -13.20
C ILE A 101 -13.88 9.86 -13.30
N GLU A 102 -14.18 11.14 -13.10
CA GLU A 102 -13.20 12.24 -13.15
C GLU A 102 -12.01 11.96 -12.22
N GLN A 103 -12.27 11.50 -11.00
CA GLN A 103 -11.22 11.13 -10.06
C GLN A 103 -10.30 10.04 -10.60
N LYS A 104 -10.85 9.01 -11.26
CA LYS A 104 -10.05 7.93 -11.86
C LYS A 104 -9.28 8.41 -13.09
N VAL A 105 -9.87 9.25 -13.93
CA VAL A 105 -9.19 9.85 -15.09
C VAL A 105 -7.99 10.69 -14.62
N LEU A 106 -8.20 11.61 -13.68
CA LEU A 106 -7.16 12.56 -13.25
C LEU A 106 -6.05 11.90 -12.41
N SER A 107 -6.37 10.84 -11.66
CA SER A 107 -5.39 10.09 -10.87
C SER A 107 -4.65 8.99 -11.65
N ALA A 108 -5.13 8.64 -12.84
CA ALA A 108 -4.46 7.65 -13.69
C ALA A 108 -3.05 8.13 -14.07
N LYS A 109 -2.09 7.20 -14.04
CA LYS A 109 -0.70 7.49 -14.44
C LYS A 109 -0.69 7.85 -15.93
N PRO A 110 -0.30 9.09 -16.31
CA PRO A 110 -0.61 9.63 -17.62
C PRO A 110 -0.02 8.85 -18.79
N TRP A 111 1.24 8.41 -18.67
CA TRP A 111 2.01 7.80 -19.75
C TRP A 111 2.24 6.30 -19.58
N LYS A 112 1.30 5.58 -18.93
CA LYS A 112 1.34 4.12 -18.92
C LYS A 112 1.03 3.58 -20.32
N ALA A 113 1.69 2.49 -20.69
CA ALA A 113 1.51 1.83 -21.98
C ALA A 113 0.01 1.53 -22.21
N PRO A 114 -0.56 1.99 -23.35
CA PRO A 114 -1.96 1.77 -23.67
C PRO A 114 -2.21 0.37 -24.23
N GLY A 115 -3.49 0.04 -24.44
CA GLY A 115 -3.89 -1.15 -25.17
C GLY A 115 -3.66 -1.01 -26.67
N GLU A 116 -4.44 -1.75 -27.46
CA GLU A 116 -4.37 -1.71 -28.93
C GLU A 116 -4.81 -0.37 -29.52
N ASP A 117 -5.64 0.40 -28.81
CA ASP A 117 -6.10 1.73 -29.21
C ASP A 117 -5.00 2.79 -29.26
N GLY A 118 -3.84 2.54 -28.63
CA GLY A 118 -2.72 3.49 -28.61
C GLY A 118 -2.97 4.74 -27.76
N LEU A 119 -4.08 4.83 -27.02
CA LEU A 119 -4.48 6.03 -26.28
C LEU A 119 -4.01 5.95 -24.82
N PRO A 120 -2.95 6.66 -24.40
CA PRO A 120 -2.55 6.69 -22.99
C PRO A 120 -3.55 7.50 -22.16
N ALA A 121 -3.53 7.31 -20.84
CA ALA A 121 -4.42 8.02 -19.91
C ALA A 121 -4.32 9.56 -20.01
N MET A 122 -3.17 10.09 -20.43
CA MET A 122 -2.98 11.52 -20.67
C MET A 122 -3.98 12.09 -21.69
N VAL A 123 -4.34 11.32 -22.73
CA VAL A 123 -5.31 11.77 -23.75
C VAL A 123 -6.66 12.05 -23.08
N TRP A 124 -7.15 11.11 -22.28
CA TRP A 124 -8.41 11.28 -21.55
C TRP A 124 -8.37 12.43 -20.55
N ARG A 125 -7.23 12.67 -19.90
CA ARG A 125 -7.06 13.80 -18.97
C ARG A 125 -7.18 15.15 -19.67
N GLN A 126 -6.62 15.29 -20.87
CA GLN A 126 -6.68 16.54 -21.63
C GLN A 126 -8.05 16.75 -22.27
N LEU A 127 -8.67 15.69 -22.77
CA LEU A 127 -10.00 15.75 -23.41
C LEU A 127 -11.15 15.80 -22.41
N TRP A 128 -10.91 15.49 -21.13
CA TRP A 128 -11.94 15.35 -20.10
C TRP A 128 -12.96 16.49 -20.07
N PRO A 129 -12.56 17.79 -20.12
CA PRO A 129 -13.53 18.89 -20.10
C PRO A 129 -14.60 18.82 -21.20
N VAL A 130 -14.27 18.20 -22.33
CA VAL A 130 -15.14 18.09 -23.52
C VAL A 130 -15.88 16.75 -23.55
N VAL A 131 -15.24 15.65 -23.15
CA VAL A 131 -15.79 14.29 -23.34
C VAL A 131 -16.53 13.73 -22.12
N LYS A 132 -16.42 14.37 -20.94
CA LYS A 132 -16.92 13.85 -19.66
C LYS A 132 -18.37 13.35 -19.71
N ASP A 133 -19.27 14.10 -20.33
CA ASP A 133 -20.71 13.77 -20.39
C ASP A 133 -20.98 12.56 -21.30
N ARG A 134 -20.26 12.48 -22.43
CA ARG A 134 -20.32 11.33 -23.35
C ARG A 134 -19.75 10.07 -22.70
N VAL A 135 -18.65 10.20 -21.97
CA VAL A 135 -18.04 9.08 -21.23
C VAL A 135 -18.96 8.59 -20.11
N LEU A 136 -19.56 9.51 -19.34
CA LEU A 136 -20.53 9.14 -18.31
C LEU A 136 -21.74 8.40 -18.90
N HIS A 137 -22.29 8.91 -20.01
CA HIS A 137 -23.38 8.25 -20.72
C HIS A 137 -22.97 6.85 -21.19
N LEU A 138 -21.82 6.71 -21.85
CA LEU A 138 -21.28 5.42 -22.30
C LEU A 138 -21.14 4.42 -21.14
N PHE A 139 -20.59 4.86 -20.00
CA PHE A 139 -20.37 3.98 -18.85
C PHE A 139 -21.70 3.57 -18.18
N ARG A 140 -22.66 4.50 -18.06
CA ARG A 140 -24.00 4.18 -17.53
C ARG A 140 -24.75 3.21 -18.44
N THR A 141 -24.72 3.44 -19.75
CA THR A 141 -25.32 2.55 -20.75
C THR A 141 -24.69 1.15 -20.68
N SER A 142 -23.35 1.07 -20.66
CA SER A 142 -22.62 -0.19 -20.48
C SER A 142 -23.04 -0.95 -19.21
N LEU A 143 -23.12 -0.29 -18.06
CA LEU A 143 -23.53 -0.91 -16.80
C LEU A 143 -25.01 -1.33 -16.78
N ARG A 144 -25.90 -0.49 -17.33
CA ARG A 144 -27.35 -0.75 -17.40
C ARG A 144 -27.66 -1.95 -18.28
N ASP A 145 -27.05 -1.98 -19.47
CA ASP A 145 -27.30 -3.01 -20.48
C ASP A 145 -26.49 -4.28 -20.19
N GLY A 146 -25.51 -4.21 -19.26
CA GLY A 146 -24.68 -5.34 -18.87
C GLY A 146 -23.70 -5.77 -19.95
N ASP A 147 -23.27 -4.84 -20.81
CA ASP A 147 -22.38 -5.12 -21.94
C ASP A 147 -21.14 -4.20 -21.94
N ILE A 148 -20.07 -4.61 -22.62
CA ILE A 148 -18.85 -3.81 -22.81
C ILE A 148 -18.56 -3.59 -24.30
N PRO A 149 -18.11 -2.39 -24.70
CA PRO A 149 -17.64 -2.11 -26.06
C PRO A 149 -16.64 -3.15 -26.55
N SER A 150 -16.81 -3.60 -27.79
CA SER A 150 -15.95 -4.61 -28.43
C SER A 150 -14.46 -4.22 -28.41
N GLN A 151 -14.16 -2.93 -28.54
CA GLN A 151 -12.81 -2.36 -28.45
C GLN A 151 -12.13 -2.62 -27.09
N TRP A 152 -12.90 -2.74 -26.00
CA TRP A 152 -12.36 -3.01 -24.66
C TRP A 152 -12.18 -4.52 -24.38
N ARG A 153 -12.71 -5.38 -25.26
CA ARG A 153 -12.58 -6.84 -25.15
C ARG A 153 -11.21 -7.36 -25.59
N ASN A 154 -10.50 -6.61 -26.45
CA ASN A 154 -9.18 -7.01 -26.91
C ASN A 154 -8.07 -6.66 -25.90
N ALA A 155 -7.16 -7.60 -25.66
CA ALA A 155 -5.96 -7.39 -24.85
C ALA A 155 -4.68 -7.51 -25.70
N LYS A 156 -3.82 -6.50 -25.62
CA LYS A 156 -2.45 -6.61 -26.13
C LYS A 156 -1.56 -7.23 -25.06
N ILE A 157 -1.16 -8.49 -25.27
CA ILE A 157 -0.39 -9.31 -24.33
C ILE A 157 1.10 -9.05 -24.52
N ILE A 158 1.75 -8.64 -23.43
CA ILE A 158 3.20 -8.47 -23.35
C ILE A 158 3.76 -9.51 -22.38
N PRO A 159 4.56 -10.48 -22.86
CA PRO A 159 5.25 -11.44 -22.01
C PRO A 159 6.34 -10.74 -21.18
N LEU A 160 6.27 -10.85 -19.85
CA LEU A 160 7.31 -10.36 -18.94
C LEU A 160 8.00 -11.52 -18.23
N LYS A 161 9.33 -11.42 -18.07
CA LYS A 161 10.13 -12.42 -17.33
C LYS A 161 9.66 -12.58 -15.89
N LYS A 162 9.41 -13.83 -15.46
CA LYS A 162 9.26 -14.16 -14.04
C LYS A 162 10.63 -14.05 -13.37
N PRO A 163 10.81 -13.21 -12.33
CA PRO A 163 12.12 -13.05 -11.70
C PRO A 163 12.68 -14.36 -11.14
N GLY A 164 13.99 -14.58 -11.32
CA GLY A 164 14.73 -15.66 -10.66
C GLY A 164 14.45 -17.07 -11.20
N LYS A 165 13.94 -17.21 -12.43
CA LYS A 165 13.87 -18.49 -13.12
C LYS A 165 15.26 -18.84 -13.71
N SER A 166 15.63 -20.11 -13.61
CA SER A 166 16.87 -20.66 -14.17
C SER A 166 16.83 -20.73 -15.69
N GLU A 167 15.65 -21.08 -16.25
CA GLU A 167 15.46 -21.30 -17.68
C GLU A 167 14.32 -20.43 -18.22
N TYR A 168 14.66 -19.50 -19.14
CA TYR A 168 13.69 -18.65 -19.83
C TYR A 168 13.28 -19.19 -21.21
N THR A 169 13.76 -20.37 -21.58
CA THR A 169 13.33 -21.16 -22.75
C THR A 169 11.98 -21.85 -22.52
N LEU A 170 11.48 -21.88 -21.29
CA LEU A 170 10.16 -22.43 -20.97
C LEU A 170 9.10 -21.32 -20.95
N ALA A 171 7.97 -21.54 -21.62
CA ALA A 171 6.85 -20.58 -21.64
C ALA A 171 6.35 -20.25 -20.21
N LYS A 172 6.35 -21.23 -19.30
CA LYS A 172 5.99 -21.05 -17.87
C LYS A 172 6.87 -20.04 -17.12
N SER A 173 8.04 -19.67 -17.64
CA SER A 173 8.93 -18.65 -17.07
C SER A 173 8.55 -17.20 -17.42
N TRP A 174 7.47 -17.01 -18.19
CA TRP A 174 6.96 -15.70 -18.59
C TRP A 174 5.57 -15.43 -17.98
N ARG A 175 5.18 -14.15 -17.88
CA ARG A 175 3.86 -13.69 -17.41
C ARG A 175 3.15 -12.92 -18.52
N PRO A 176 1.88 -13.19 -18.80
CA PRO A 176 1.10 -12.43 -19.77
C PRO A 176 0.58 -11.13 -19.15
N ILE A 177 1.23 -9.99 -19.40
CA ILE A 177 0.63 -8.69 -19.02
C ILE A 177 -0.36 -8.27 -20.09
N SER A 178 -1.62 -8.11 -19.70
CA SER A 178 -2.70 -7.62 -20.54
C SER A 178 -2.73 -6.09 -20.54
N LEU A 179 -2.38 -5.48 -21.68
CA LEU A 179 -2.62 -4.07 -21.93
C LEU A 179 -4.02 -3.91 -22.53
N LEU A 180 -4.92 -3.28 -21.78
CA LEU A 180 -6.32 -3.04 -22.15
C LEU A 180 -6.53 -1.57 -22.52
N SER A 181 -7.65 -1.28 -23.20
CA SER A 181 -8.07 0.10 -23.47
C SER A 181 -8.08 0.92 -22.19
N THR A 182 -7.44 2.08 -22.22
CA THR A 182 -7.27 2.92 -21.03
C THR A 182 -8.60 3.48 -20.54
N LEU A 183 -9.57 3.72 -21.43
CA LEU A 183 -10.91 4.15 -21.06
C LEU A 183 -11.71 3.04 -20.37
N GLY A 184 -11.66 1.80 -20.90
CA GLY A 184 -12.27 0.64 -20.25
C GLY A 184 -11.70 0.41 -18.84
N LYS A 185 -10.37 0.56 -18.69
CA LYS A 185 -9.71 0.48 -17.38
C LYS A 185 -10.16 1.55 -16.38
N ILE A 186 -10.60 2.72 -16.84
CA ILE A 186 -11.16 3.75 -15.96
C ILE A 186 -12.48 3.24 -15.36
N LEU A 187 -13.38 2.69 -16.16
CA LEU A 187 -14.62 2.09 -15.67
C LEU A 187 -14.33 0.90 -14.73
N GLU A 188 -13.44 -0.01 -15.14
CA GLU A 188 -12.99 -1.12 -14.29
C GLU A 188 -12.45 -0.63 -12.94
N ALA A 189 -11.70 0.49 -12.91
CA ALA A 189 -11.17 1.06 -11.67
C ALA A 189 -12.26 1.65 -10.77
N VAL A 190 -13.32 2.23 -11.34
CA VAL A 190 -14.47 2.71 -10.57
C VAL A 190 -15.21 1.52 -9.95
N ILE A 191 -15.53 0.50 -10.74
CA ILE A 191 -16.22 -0.71 -10.27
C ILE A 191 -15.38 -1.46 -9.23
N ALA A 192 -14.07 -1.59 -9.45
CA ALA A 192 -13.16 -2.20 -8.48
C ALA A 192 -13.20 -1.49 -7.12
N GLU A 193 -13.25 -0.14 -7.12
CA GLU A 193 -13.32 0.62 -5.88
C GLU A 193 -14.68 0.49 -5.18
N ARG A 194 -15.79 0.45 -5.94
CA ARG A 194 -17.14 0.18 -5.42
C ARG A 194 -17.25 -1.21 -4.79
N LEU A 195 -16.80 -2.25 -5.49
CA LEU A 195 -16.74 -3.62 -4.97
C LEU A 195 -15.88 -3.70 -3.72
N SER A 196 -14.69 -3.11 -3.74
CA SER A 196 -13.79 -3.09 -2.59
C SER A 196 -14.39 -2.36 -1.39
N HIS A 197 -15.16 -1.28 -1.61
CA HIS A 197 -15.90 -0.61 -0.55
C HIS A 197 -16.99 -1.50 0.05
N ALA A 198 -17.78 -2.18 -0.78
CA ALA A 198 -18.81 -3.11 -0.34
C ALA A 198 -18.23 -4.30 0.43
N VAL A 199 -17.10 -4.85 -0.01
CA VAL A 199 -16.37 -5.92 0.67
C VAL A 199 -16.07 -5.58 2.12
N GLU A 200 -15.54 -4.38 2.38
CA GLU A 200 -15.13 -3.98 3.73
C GLU A 200 -16.31 -3.53 4.60
N THR A 201 -17.28 -2.81 4.02
CA THR A 201 -18.44 -2.30 4.78
C THR A 201 -19.48 -3.36 5.09
N CYS A 202 -19.70 -4.31 4.18
CA CYS A 202 -20.70 -5.37 4.34
C CYS A 202 -20.08 -6.69 4.80
N GLY A 203 -18.74 -6.80 4.89
CA GLY A 203 -18.07 -8.04 5.28
C GLY A 203 -18.31 -9.18 4.28
N LEU A 204 -18.14 -8.92 2.99
CA LEU A 204 -18.45 -9.90 1.92
C LEU A 204 -17.38 -10.99 1.76
N LEU A 205 -16.18 -10.75 2.28
CA LEU A 205 -15.03 -11.66 2.18
C LEU A 205 -14.49 -12.05 3.57
N PRO A 206 -13.90 -13.26 3.70
CA PRO A 206 -13.33 -13.72 4.96
C PRO A 206 -12.30 -12.75 5.56
N ALA A 207 -12.33 -12.60 6.88
CA ALA A 207 -11.44 -11.68 7.59
C ALA A 207 -9.96 -12.11 7.55
N ASN A 208 -9.66 -13.35 7.21
CA ASN A 208 -8.33 -13.93 7.06
C ASN A 208 -7.77 -13.87 5.62
N HIS A 209 -8.49 -13.23 4.69
CA HIS A 209 -7.98 -12.93 3.36
C HIS A 209 -7.35 -11.52 3.34
N PHE A 210 -6.02 -11.43 3.18
CA PHE A 210 -5.26 -10.17 3.29
C PHE A 210 -4.94 -9.49 1.96
N GLY A 211 -4.64 -10.26 0.91
CA GLY A 211 -4.17 -9.74 -0.37
C GLY A 211 -5.17 -8.81 -1.07
N ALA A 212 -4.66 -7.83 -1.81
CA ALA A 212 -5.44 -6.86 -2.61
C ALA A 212 -6.51 -6.05 -1.85
N ARG A 213 -6.48 -6.01 -0.51
CA ARG A 213 -7.43 -5.26 0.32
C ARG A 213 -6.76 -4.08 1.02
N LYS A 214 -7.50 -2.99 1.19
CA LYS A 214 -6.99 -1.81 1.90
C LYS A 214 -6.70 -2.19 3.37
N ARG A 215 -5.69 -1.55 3.95
CA ARG A 215 -5.27 -1.75 5.36
C ARG A 215 -4.84 -3.17 5.78
N ARG A 216 -4.65 -4.07 4.81
CA ARG A 216 -4.13 -5.43 5.00
C ARG A 216 -2.76 -5.56 4.32
N SER A 217 -1.80 -6.18 4.99
CA SER A 217 -0.44 -6.37 4.45
C SER A 217 0.08 -7.80 4.63
N THR A 218 1.10 -8.16 3.86
CA THR A 218 1.82 -9.44 4.02
C THR A 218 2.41 -9.57 5.42
N GLU A 219 2.96 -8.48 5.95
CA GLU A 219 3.55 -8.44 7.30
C GLU A 219 2.51 -8.73 8.39
N GLN A 220 1.30 -8.19 8.27
CA GLN A 220 0.21 -8.49 9.20
C GLN A 220 -0.23 -9.96 9.13
N ALA A 221 -0.33 -10.53 7.92
CA ALA A 221 -0.66 -11.94 7.73
C ALA A 221 0.39 -12.86 8.37
N LEU A 222 1.68 -12.57 8.17
CA LEU A 222 2.80 -13.30 8.77
C LEU A 222 2.82 -13.20 10.30
N LEU A 223 2.58 -12.01 10.86
CA LEU A 223 2.50 -11.83 12.31
C LEU A 223 1.32 -12.57 12.94
N LEU A 224 0.18 -12.62 12.25
CA LEU A 224 -0.96 -13.41 12.69
C LEU A 224 -0.59 -14.90 12.73
N LEU A 225 0.08 -15.42 11.70
CA LEU A 225 0.54 -16.81 11.65
C LEU A 225 1.56 -17.09 12.78
N GLU A 226 2.56 -16.24 12.94
CA GLU A 226 3.58 -16.42 14.00
C GLU A 226 2.97 -16.40 15.39
N GLU A 227 1.99 -15.53 15.68
CA GLU A 227 1.33 -15.55 16.99
C GLU A 227 0.66 -16.90 17.27
N HIS A 228 0.16 -17.62 16.25
CA HIS A 228 -0.37 -18.97 16.42
C HIS A 228 0.74 -20.01 16.60
N ILE A 229 1.86 -19.91 15.87
CA ILE A 229 3.04 -20.77 16.06
C ILE A 229 3.56 -20.64 17.51
N TYR A 230 3.77 -19.41 17.97
CA TYR A 230 4.24 -19.12 19.31
C TYR A 230 3.22 -19.51 20.39
N LYS A 231 1.91 -19.46 20.11
CA LYS A 231 0.88 -20.03 21.00
C LYS A 231 0.99 -21.54 21.10
N ALA A 232 1.16 -22.24 19.97
CA ALA A 232 1.34 -23.68 19.95
C ALA A 232 2.56 -24.10 20.79
N TRP A 233 3.70 -23.44 20.61
CA TRP A 233 4.90 -23.76 21.39
C TRP A 233 4.74 -23.54 22.90
N ARG A 234 4.05 -22.46 23.30
CA ARG A 234 3.72 -22.22 24.73
C ARG A 234 2.83 -23.31 25.29
N ALA A 235 1.90 -23.82 24.49
CA ALA A 235 1.06 -24.96 24.85
C ALA A 235 1.78 -26.32 24.74
N ARG A 236 3.10 -26.34 24.48
CA ARG A 236 3.87 -27.55 24.16
C ARG A 236 3.18 -28.34 23.05
N LYS A 237 2.91 -27.68 21.92
CA LYS A 237 2.33 -28.26 20.71
C LYS A 237 3.18 -27.91 19.49
N VAL A 238 2.96 -28.64 18.39
CA VAL A 238 3.50 -28.40 17.06
C VAL A 238 2.40 -27.79 16.19
N LEU A 239 2.76 -26.74 15.45
CA LEU A 239 1.91 -26.22 14.37
C LEU A 239 2.44 -26.77 13.05
N SER A 240 1.61 -27.54 12.36
CA SER A 240 1.92 -28.07 11.03
C SER A 240 1.18 -27.24 10.00
N LEU A 241 1.89 -26.80 8.97
CA LEU A 241 1.38 -25.88 7.97
C LEU A 241 1.61 -26.43 6.57
N ILE A 242 0.62 -26.23 5.71
CA ILE A 242 0.70 -26.48 4.28
C ILE A 242 0.42 -25.19 3.52
N SER A 243 1.23 -24.92 2.51
CA SER A 243 1.08 -23.80 1.59
C SER A 243 0.82 -24.31 0.18
N PHE A 244 -0.19 -23.72 -0.47
CA PHE A 244 -0.59 -23.99 -1.85
C PHE A 244 -0.39 -22.73 -2.71
N ASP A 245 -0.04 -22.94 -3.98
CA ASP A 245 0.07 -21.90 -5.02
C ASP A 245 -0.89 -22.28 -6.15
N VAL A 246 -1.77 -21.36 -6.55
CA VAL A 246 -2.75 -21.60 -7.62
C VAL A 246 -2.06 -21.46 -8.98
N LYS A 247 -2.02 -22.55 -9.75
CA LYS A 247 -1.42 -22.60 -11.08
C LYS A 247 -2.14 -21.62 -12.00
N GLY A 248 -1.38 -20.75 -12.64
CA GLY A 248 -1.93 -19.80 -13.63
C GLY A 248 -3.04 -18.93 -13.05
N ALA A 249 -2.86 -18.39 -11.83
CA ALA A 249 -3.80 -17.46 -11.20
C ALA A 249 -4.29 -16.36 -12.18
N TYR A 250 -5.45 -15.77 -11.91
CA TYR A 250 -6.22 -14.92 -12.83
C TYR A 250 -6.64 -15.61 -14.14
N ASN A 251 -5.72 -16.11 -14.97
CA ASN A 251 -6.04 -16.73 -16.26
C ASN A 251 -6.81 -18.04 -16.12
N GLY A 252 -6.55 -18.83 -15.07
CA GLY A 252 -7.25 -20.08 -14.77
C GLY A 252 -8.58 -19.92 -14.04
N VAL A 253 -9.14 -18.71 -13.97
CA VAL A 253 -10.44 -18.48 -13.31
C VAL A 253 -11.56 -18.94 -14.22
N PHE A 254 -12.33 -19.93 -13.76
CA PHE A 254 -13.57 -20.33 -14.41
C PHE A 254 -14.67 -19.28 -14.15
N LYS A 255 -15.10 -18.63 -15.23
CA LYS A 255 -16.03 -17.49 -15.21
C LYS A 255 -17.34 -17.81 -14.50
N ASP A 256 -18.03 -18.89 -14.87
CA ASP A 256 -19.38 -19.14 -14.35
C ASP A 256 -19.36 -19.37 -12.84
N ARG A 257 -18.29 -20.00 -12.33
CA ARG A 257 -18.08 -20.16 -10.90
C ARG A 257 -17.86 -18.82 -10.19
N LEU A 258 -17.08 -17.92 -10.78
CA LEU A 258 -16.90 -16.57 -10.25
C LEU A 258 -18.26 -15.84 -10.16
N LEU A 259 -19.07 -15.89 -11.21
CA LEU A 259 -20.38 -15.21 -11.26
C LEU A 259 -21.33 -15.75 -10.18
N GLN A 260 -21.40 -17.07 -9.99
CA GLN A 260 -22.18 -17.68 -8.92
C GLN A 260 -21.70 -17.25 -7.53
N ARG A 261 -20.38 -17.20 -7.30
CA ARG A 261 -19.80 -16.76 -6.01
C ARG A 261 -20.03 -15.28 -5.73
N LEU A 262 -20.06 -14.43 -6.77
CA LEU A 262 -20.44 -13.02 -6.66
C LEU A 262 -21.91 -12.86 -6.25
N LYS A 263 -22.82 -13.56 -6.96
CA LYS A 263 -24.26 -13.53 -6.66
C LYS A 263 -24.55 -14.03 -5.24
N ALA A 264 -23.97 -15.16 -4.84
CA ALA A 264 -24.13 -15.72 -3.49
C ALA A 264 -23.69 -14.76 -2.39
N ARG A 265 -22.68 -13.93 -2.64
CA ARG A 265 -22.15 -12.93 -1.70
C ARG A 265 -22.88 -11.59 -1.74
N GLY A 266 -23.99 -11.48 -2.48
CA GLY A 266 -24.85 -10.30 -2.49
C GLY A 266 -24.37 -9.20 -3.44
N ILE A 267 -23.60 -9.52 -4.48
CA ILE A 267 -23.34 -8.56 -5.56
C ILE A 267 -24.61 -8.42 -6.42
N PRO A 268 -25.05 -7.18 -6.74
CA PRO A 268 -26.25 -6.96 -7.54
C PRO A 268 -26.21 -7.65 -8.90
N GLU A 269 -27.36 -8.19 -9.33
CA GLU A 269 -27.46 -8.97 -10.56
C GLU A 269 -27.05 -8.17 -11.80
N SER A 270 -27.39 -6.88 -11.88
CA SER A 270 -26.96 -5.99 -12.96
C SER A 270 -25.43 -5.91 -13.07
N LEU A 271 -24.74 -5.82 -11.94
CA LEU A 271 -23.28 -5.80 -11.92
C LEU A 271 -22.68 -7.17 -12.25
N VAL A 272 -23.32 -8.26 -11.81
CA VAL A 272 -22.90 -9.63 -12.19
C VAL A 272 -23.00 -9.82 -13.71
N LYS A 273 -24.08 -9.35 -14.36
CA LYS A 273 -24.22 -9.36 -15.82
C LYS A 273 -23.11 -8.57 -16.52
N TRP A 274 -22.78 -7.38 -16.01
CA TRP A 274 -21.68 -6.61 -16.56
C TRP A 274 -20.31 -7.30 -16.38
N ILE A 275 -20.07 -7.97 -15.24
CA ILE A 275 -18.86 -8.76 -14.99
C ILE A 275 -18.79 -9.98 -15.93
N ASP A 276 -19.93 -10.60 -16.25
CA ASP A 276 -20.01 -11.66 -17.26
C ASP A 276 -19.56 -11.14 -18.63
N ALA A 277 -20.06 -9.98 -19.06
CA ALA A 277 -19.60 -9.35 -20.29
C ALA A 277 -18.11 -9.00 -20.26
N PHE A 278 -17.58 -8.56 -19.11
CA PHE A 278 -16.15 -8.30 -18.92
C PHE A 278 -15.27 -9.54 -19.12
N CYS A 279 -15.75 -10.72 -18.71
CA CYS A 279 -15.02 -11.98 -18.86
C CYS A 279 -15.27 -12.70 -20.20
N SER A 280 -16.31 -12.33 -20.94
CA SER A 280 -16.76 -13.05 -22.14
C SER A 280 -16.25 -12.47 -23.45
N LYS A 281 -16.26 -13.29 -24.52
CA LYS A 281 -15.92 -12.90 -25.92
C LYS A 281 -14.62 -12.09 -25.99
N ARG A 282 -13.60 -12.54 -25.25
CA ARG A 282 -12.31 -11.86 -25.13
C ARG A 282 -11.44 -12.25 -26.31
N THR A 283 -10.67 -11.29 -26.79
CA THR A 283 -9.66 -11.52 -27.82
C THR A 283 -8.31 -11.03 -27.34
N ALA A 284 -7.24 -11.54 -27.93
CA ALA A 284 -5.89 -11.07 -27.66
C ALA A 284 -5.00 -11.00 -28.90
N THR A 285 -4.04 -10.09 -28.84
CA THR A 285 -2.85 -10.08 -29.68
C THR A 285 -1.63 -10.22 -28.77
N ILE A 286 -0.59 -10.96 -29.19
CA ILE A 286 0.64 -11.12 -28.38
C ILE A 286 1.83 -10.49 -29.11
N ALA A 287 2.65 -9.75 -28.38
CA ALA A 287 3.88 -9.15 -28.90
C ALA A 287 5.12 -9.94 -28.46
N VAL A 288 5.88 -10.47 -29.42
CA VAL A 288 7.10 -11.26 -29.21
C VAL A 288 8.22 -10.72 -30.08
N ASN A 289 9.30 -10.21 -29.49
CA ASN A 289 10.51 -9.79 -30.22
C ASN A 289 10.24 -8.88 -31.44
N GLY A 290 9.31 -7.93 -31.28
CA GLY A 290 8.87 -6.99 -32.33
C GLY A 290 7.81 -7.54 -33.29
N PHE A 291 7.52 -8.84 -33.28
CA PHE A 291 6.38 -9.44 -33.98
C PHE A 291 5.10 -9.29 -33.15
N THR A 292 3.97 -9.03 -33.80
CA THR A 292 2.64 -9.03 -33.16
C THR A 292 1.77 -10.05 -33.88
N SER A 293 1.14 -10.96 -33.13
CA SER A 293 0.22 -11.93 -33.72
C SER A 293 -1.03 -11.26 -34.29
N GLY A 294 -1.75 -12.00 -35.15
CA GLY A 294 -3.15 -11.68 -35.44
C GLY A 294 -4.02 -11.72 -34.17
N ARG A 295 -5.21 -11.15 -34.27
CA ARG A 295 -6.21 -11.22 -33.19
C ARG A 295 -6.71 -12.66 -33.07
N GLN A 296 -6.64 -13.21 -31.86
CA GLN A 296 -7.13 -14.55 -31.55
C GLN A 296 -8.23 -14.47 -30.50
N GLU A 297 -9.23 -15.34 -30.63
CA GLU A 297 -10.23 -15.51 -29.59
C GLU A 297 -9.63 -16.25 -28.39
N LEU A 298 -10.08 -15.86 -27.20
CA LEU A 298 -9.74 -16.50 -25.94
C LEU A 298 -11.03 -17.09 -25.35
N PRO A 299 -11.37 -18.34 -25.67
CA PRO A 299 -12.56 -19.00 -25.11
C PRO A 299 -12.58 -18.99 -23.57
N GLN A 300 -11.40 -19.09 -22.96
CA GLN A 300 -11.19 -19.03 -21.51
C GLN A 300 -10.08 -18.02 -21.17
N ALA A 301 -10.42 -16.74 -21.23
CA ALA A 301 -9.47 -15.67 -20.93
C ALA A 301 -9.18 -15.47 -19.42
N GLY A 302 -10.01 -16.06 -18.55
CA GLY A 302 -10.00 -15.82 -17.11
C GLY A 302 -10.14 -14.33 -16.80
N LEU A 303 -9.33 -13.84 -15.85
CA LEU A 303 -9.26 -12.45 -15.45
C LEU A 303 -8.02 -11.77 -16.09
N PRO A 304 -8.16 -10.65 -16.80
CA PRO A 304 -7.01 -9.98 -17.43
C PRO A 304 -5.96 -9.50 -16.42
N GLN A 305 -4.71 -9.94 -16.57
CA GLN A 305 -3.59 -9.53 -15.71
C GLN A 305 -3.12 -8.11 -16.08
N GLY A 306 -3.65 -7.11 -15.38
CA GLY A 306 -3.39 -5.69 -15.65
C GLY A 306 -4.63 -4.81 -15.50
N SER A 307 -5.81 -5.44 -15.46
CA SER A 307 -7.06 -4.80 -15.06
C SER A 307 -7.04 -4.46 -13.55
N PRO A 308 -7.51 -3.26 -13.14
CA PRO A 308 -7.72 -2.93 -11.74
C PRO A 308 -8.88 -3.71 -11.08
N LEU A 309 -9.76 -4.34 -11.87
CA LEU A 309 -10.91 -5.11 -11.40
C LEU A 309 -10.56 -6.57 -11.07
N SER A 310 -9.65 -7.17 -11.84
CA SER A 310 -9.23 -8.58 -11.66
C SER A 310 -8.83 -8.94 -10.22
N PRO A 311 -8.07 -8.12 -9.46
CA PRO A 311 -7.68 -8.48 -8.11
C PRO A 311 -8.88 -8.72 -7.18
N VAL A 312 -9.87 -7.83 -7.15
CA VAL A 312 -11.03 -7.98 -6.26
C VAL A 312 -11.92 -9.13 -6.69
N LEU A 313 -12.09 -9.36 -8.00
CA LEU A 313 -12.84 -10.51 -8.52
C LEU A 313 -12.18 -11.84 -8.13
N PHE A 314 -10.85 -11.92 -8.18
CA PHE A 314 -10.13 -13.11 -7.74
C PHE A 314 -10.34 -13.39 -6.25
N LEU A 315 -10.53 -12.35 -5.42
CA LEU A 315 -10.84 -12.57 -4.01
C LEU A 315 -12.24 -13.17 -3.79
N PHE A 316 -13.22 -12.81 -4.62
CA PHE A 316 -14.53 -13.47 -4.61
C PHE A 316 -14.43 -14.91 -5.09
N PHE A 317 -13.58 -15.16 -6.10
CA PHE A 317 -13.32 -16.50 -6.58
C PHE A 317 -12.73 -17.37 -5.46
N ASN A 318 -11.62 -17.01 -4.84
CA ASN A 318 -10.97 -17.89 -3.86
C ASN A 318 -11.59 -17.85 -2.44
N ALA A 319 -12.58 -17.00 -2.18
CA ALA A 319 -13.10 -16.75 -0.82
C ALA A 319 -13.46 -18.02 -0.05
N ASP A 320 -14.09 -19.00 -0.70
CA ASP A 320 -14.54 -20.23 -0.02
C ASP A 320 -13.41 -21.14 0.43
N LEU A 321 -12.28 -21.11 -0.29
CA LEU A 321 -11.07 -21.85 0.10
C LEU A 321 -10.53 -21.33 1.43
N VAL A 322 -10.60 -20.00 1.61
CA VAL A 322 -10.03 -19.28 2.75
C VAL A 322 -11.00 -19.21 3.93
N GLN A 323 -12.30 -19.48 3.72
CA GLN A 323 -13.34 -19.32 4.71
C GLN A 323 -13.24 -20.38 5.82
N HIS A 324 -12.33 -20.14 6.75
CA HIS A 324 -12.05 -20.93 7.93
C HIS A 324 -11.89 -20.01 9.14
N LYS A 325 -12.54 -20.37 10.25
CA LYS A 325 -12.31 -19.71 11.53
C LYS A 325 -10.89 -20.04 11.99
N ILE A 326 -10.17 -19.02 12.43
CA ILE A 326 -8.86 -19.20 13.05
C ILE A 326 -9.08 -19.37 14.56
N ASP A 327 -8.63 -20.49 15.11
CA ASP A 327 -8.71 -20.82 16.53
C ASP A 327 -7.43 -21.46 17.07
N ALA A 328 -7.51 -22.17 18.19
CA ALA A 328 -6.37 -22.81 18.84
C ALA A 328 -5.94 -24.14 18.16
N ASN A 329 -6.81 -24.73 17.36
CA ASN A 329 -6.60 -26.02 16.71
C ASN A 329 -6.19 -25.88 15.24
N GLY A 330 -6.53 -24.76 14.59
CA GLY A 330 -6.11 -24.51 13.23
C GLY A 330 -6.54 -23.15 12.69
N GLY A 331 -6.26 -22.95 11.41
CA GLY A 331 -6.65 -21.75 10.69
C GLY A 331 -6.12 -21.74 9.27
N ALA A 332 -6.53 -20.71 8.53
CA ALA A 332 -6.00 -20.44 7.21
C ALA A 332 -5.80 -18.94 7.01
N ILE A 333 -4.87 -18.58 6.14
CA ILE A 333 -4.68 -17.23 5.61
C ILE A 333 -4.53 -17.32 4.09
N ALA A 334 -4.91 -16.25 3.40
CA ALA A 334 -4.58 -16.10 2.00
C ALA A 334 -4.08 -14.69 1.69
N PHE A 335 -3.19 -14.62 0.70
CA PHE A 335 -2.74 -13.37 0.11
C PHE A 335 -2.88 -13.47 -1.42
N VAL A 336 -4.04 -13.08 -1.93
CA VAL A 336 -4.38 -13.31 -3.35
C VAL A 336 -4.31 -14.82 -3.63
N ASP A 337 -3.39 -15.30 -4.45
CA ASP A 337 -3.23 -16.68 -4.87
C ASP A 337 -2.47 -17.56 -3.87
N ASP A 338 -1.65 -16.96 -2.99
CA ASP A 338 -0.94 -17.68 -1.94
C ASP A 338 -1.94 -18.11 -0.84
N TYR A 339 -2.27 -19.41 -0.77
CA TYR A 339 -3.13 -19.98 0.26
C TYR A 339 -2.29 -20.79 1.26
N THR A 340 -2.53 -20.59 2.54
CA THR A 340 -1.81 -21.30 3.59
C THR A 340 -2.76 -21.68 4.71
N ALA A 341 -2.72 -22.93 5.12
CA ALA A 341 -3.55 -23.46 6.20
C ALA A 341 -2.72 -24.32 7.16
N TRP A 342 -3.16 -24.41 8.40
CA TRP A 342 -2.43 -25.11 9.44
C TRP A 342 -3.35 -25.76 10.46
N VAL A 343 -2.79 -26.76 11.13
CA VAL A 343 -3.35 -27.45 12.29
C VAL A 343 -2.35 -27.46 13.44
N THR A 344 -2.84 -27.54 14.67
CA THR A 344 -2.04 -27.53 15.89
C THR A 344 -2.37 -28.72 16.78
N GLY A 345 -1.33 -29.45 17.20
CA GLY A 345 -1.46 -30.72 17.91
C GLY A 345 -0.21 -31.07 18.71
N PRO A 346 -0.21 -32.14 19.51
CA PRO A 346 0.92 -32.50 20.38
C PRO A 346 2.21 -32.80 19.61
N SER A 347 2.12 -33.42 18.42
CA SER A 347 3.24 -33.75 17.53
C SER A 347 2.89 -33.55 16.05
N ALA A 348 3.90 -33.62 15.18
CA ALA A 348 3.70 -33.62 13.72
C ALA A 348 2.89 -34.83 13.24
N GLU A 349 3.09 -36.01 13.84
CA GLU A 349 2.34 -37.24 13.57
C GLU A 349 0.86 -37.07 13.90
N SER A 350 0.54 -36.53 15.08
CA SER A 350 -0.86 -36.26 15.47
C SER A 350 -1.54 -35.25 14.56
N ASN A 351 -0.78 -34.32 13.97
CA ASN A 351 -1.28 -33.35 13.01
C ASN A 351 -1.50 -33.92 11.60
N ARG A 352 -1.03 -35.13 11.31
CA ARG A 352 -1.06 -35.72 9.96
C ARG A 352 -2.48 -35.78 9.39
N THR A 353 -3.43 -36.29 10.16
CA THR A 353 -4.84 -36.36 9.75
C THR A 353 -5.43 -34.97 9.49
N GLY A 354 -5.05 -33.97 10.30
CA GLY A 354 -5.49 -32.58 10.10
C GLY A 354 -4.94 -31.95 8.82
N ILE A 355 -3.66 -32.19 8.51
CA ILE A 355 -3.06 -31.75 7.24
C ILE A 355 -3.70 -32.46 6.05
N GLN A 356 -3.95 -33.77 6.16
CA GLN A 356 -4.63 -34.52 5.10
C GLN A 356 -6.03 -33.98 4.85
N ALA A 357 -6.82 -33.70 5.90
CA ALA A 357 -8.13 -33.08 5.76
C ALA A 357 -8.08 -31.69 5.09
N ILE A 358 -7.02 -30.90 5.34
CA ILE A 358 -6.78 -29.64 4.63
C ILE A 358 -6.49 -29.88 3.15
N ILE A 359 -5.65 -30.88 2.83
CA ILE A 359 -5.35 -31.28 1.44
C ILE A 359 -6.64 -31.70 0.74
N ASP A 360 -7.40 -32.61 1.34
CA ASP A 360 -8.63 -33.15 0.74
C ASP A 360 -9.65 -32.04 0.48
N LYS A 361 -9.80 -31.09 1.42
CA LYS A 361 -10.65 -29.92 1.23
C LYS A 361 -10.15 -28.99 0.12
N ALA A 362 -8.84 -28.78 0.02
CA ALA A 362 -8.26 -27.99 -1.06
C ALA A 362 -8.50 -28.67 -2.43
N LEU A 363 -8.31 -29.98 -2.53
CA LEU A 363 -8.57 -30.76 -3.74
C LEU A 363 -10.05 -30.80 -4.11
N ASP A 364 -10.95 -30.89 -3.14
CA ASP A 364 -12.40 -30.75 -3.35
C ASP A 364 -12.76 -29.36 -3.88
N TRP A 365 -12.17 -28.30 -3.32
CA TRP A 365 -12.31 -26.95 -3.87
C TRP A 365 -11.73 -26.84 -5.29
N GLU A 366 -10.63 -27.52 -5.59
CA GLU A 366 -10.02 -27.58 -6.93
C GLU A 366 -11.04 -28.13 -7.95
N LYS A 367 -11.62 -29.30 -7.67
CA LYS A 367 -12.61 -29.98 -8.53
C LYS A 367 -13.84 -29.12 -8.82
N ARG A 368 -14.35 -28.40 -7.80
CA ARG A 368 -15.53 -27.54 -7.93
C ARG A 368 -15.23 -26.19 -8.56
N SER A 369 -14.02 -25.64 -8.35
CA SER A 369 -13.66 -24.30 -8.81
C SER A 369 -13.20 -24.26 -10.28
N GLY A 370 -12.67 -25.38 -10.78
CA GLY A 370 -12.02 -25.45 -12.10
C GLY A 370 -10.60 -24.85 -12.13
N ALA A 371 -10.13 -24.25 -11.04
CA ALA A 371 -8.73 -23.85 -10.89
C ALA A 371 -7.87 -25.05 -10.48
N GLN A 372 -6.54 -25.00 -10.66
CA GLN A 372 -5.63 -26.07 -10.27
C GLN A 372 -4.53 -25.56 -9.33
N PHE A 373 -4.08 -26.37 -8.37
CA PHE A 373 -2.86 -26.07 -7.61
C PHE A 373 -1.58 -26.53 -8.32
N GLU A 374 -0.49 -25.78 -8.12
CA GLU A 374 0.84 -26.12 -8.62
C GLU A 374 1.54 -27.07 -7.61
N GLY A 375 1.44 -28.39 -7.86
CA GLY A 375 1.95 -29.46 -7.00
C GLY A 375 3.40 -29.25 -6.54
N GLU A 376 4.31 -29.01 -7.50
CA GLU A 376 5.74 -28.74 -7.25
C GLU A 376 6.03 -27.62 -6.25
N LYS A 377 5.13 -26.63 -6.13
CA LYS A 377 5.29 -25.49 -5.22
C LYS A 377 4.65 -25.72 -3.86
N THR A 378 3.86 -26.77 -3.71
CA THR A 378 3.24 -27.14 -2.43
C THR A 378 4.36 -27.38 -1.42
N ALA A 379 4.20 -26.79 -0.23
CA ALA A 379 5.20 -26.87 0.82
C ALA A 379 4.53 -27.20 2.16
N ILE A 380 5.01 -28.24 2.82
CA ILE A 380 4.61 -28.61 4.17
C ILE A 380 5.78 -28.31 5.11
N ILE A 381 5.49 -27.73 6.26
CA ILE A 381 6.48 -27.43 7.30
C ILE A 381 5.87 -27.66 8.69
N HIS A 382 6.63 -28.30 9.56
CA HIS A 382 6.27 -28.50 10.96
C HIS A 382 7.05 -27.52 11.82
N PHE A 383 6.39 -26.51 12.40
CA PHE A 383 7.03 -25.55 13.29
C PHE A 383 7.17 -26.13 14.69
N THR A 384 8.37 -26.59 15.02
CA THR A 384 8.73 -27.13 16.34
C THR A 384 10.21 -26.89 16.66
N ARG A 385 10.49 -26.71 17.95
CA ARG A 385 11.86 -26.70 18.51
C ARG A 385 12.21 -28.00 19.25
N ASN A 386 11.29 -28.95 19.32
CA ASN A 386 11.55 -30.29 19.85
C ASN A 386 11.55 -31.30 18.70
N MET A 387 12.68 -31.98 18.51
CA MET A 387 12.88 -33.02 17.50
C MET A 387 12.04 -34.28 17.76
N GLU A 388 11.74 -34.61 19.01
CA GLU A 388 10.89 -35.77 19.36
C GLU A 388 9.45 -35.65 18.85
N ARG A 389 9.06 -34.45 18.43
CA ARG A 389 7.71 -34.13 17.95
C ARG A 389 7.69 -33.79 16.46
N PHE A 390 8.84 -33.92 15.81
CA PHE A 390 9.02 -33.68 14.39
C PHE A 390 8.84 -35.00 13.63
N SER A 391 8.32 -34.91 12.42
CA SER A 391 8.12 -36.04 11.53
C SER A 391 8.60 -35.69 10.13
N GLU A 392 9.28 -36.62 9.48
CA GLU A 392 9.64 -36.54 8.06
C GLU A 392 8.66 -37.32 7.16
N GLN A 393 7.62 -37.92 7.75
CA GLN A 393 6.68 -38.73 7.00
C GLN A 393 6.03 -37.92 5.87
N PRO A 394 6.07 -38.40 4.62
CA PRO A 394 5.54 -37.66 3.48
C PRO A 394 4.02 -37.66 3.45
N PHE A 395 3.45 -36.69 2.73
CA PHE A 395 2.03 -36.59 2.42
C PHE A 395 1.79 -36.87 0.93
N SER A 396 0.62 -37.38 0.58
CA SER A 396 0.21 -37.53 -0.82
C SER A 396 -0.65 -36.33 -1.22
N VAL A 397 -0.19 -35.56 -2.20
CA VAL A 397 -0.91 -34.43 -2.78
C VAL A 397 -1.03 -34.69 -4.27
N LYS A 398 -2.23 -35.01 -4.76
CA LYS A 398 -2.49 -35.30 -6.19
C LYS A 398 -1.61 -36.45 -6.74
N GLY A 399 -1.31 -37.45 -5.91
CA GLY A 399 -0.41 -38.55 -6.28
C GLY A 399 1.08 -38.22 -6.14
N GLU A 400 1.46 -36.95 -5.94
CA GLU A 400 2.84 -36.57 -5.65
C GLU A 400 3.17 -36.73 -4.17
N VAL A 401 4.39 -37.18 -3.89
CA VAL A 401 4.90 -37.39 -2.54
C VAL A 401 5.56 -36.09 -2.05
N VAL A 402 4.91 -35.38 -1.12
CA VAL A 402 5.40 -34.12 -0.56
C VAL A 402 6.00 -34.37 0.82
N LYS A 403 7.33 -34.24 0.93
CA LYS A 403 8.04 -34.33 2.22
C LYS A 403 8.00 -32.99 2.98
N PRO A 404 7.85 -33.00 4.31
CA PRO A 404 8.02 -31.80 5.13
C PRO A 404 9.40 -31.17 4.92
N LYS A 405 9.44 -29.84 4.84
CA LYS A 405 10.67 -29.05 4.64
C LYS A 405 11.13 -28.43 5.96
N GLU A 406 12.45 -28.35 6.14
CA GLU A 406 13.08 -27.62 7.26
C GLU A 406 12.90 -26.10 7.16
N SER A 407 12.78 -25.58 5.93
CA SER A 407 12.46 -24.18 5.68
C SER A 407 11.55 -24.00 4.46
N ALA A 408 10.66 -23.02 4.55
CA ALA A 408 9.71 -22.68 3.50
C ALA A 408 9.65 -21.16 3.30
N LYS A 409 9.41 -20.73 2.06
CA LYS A 409 9.21 -19.30 1.75
C LYS A 409 7.72 -19.00 1.75
N ILE A 410 7.27 -18.20 2.72
CA ILE A 410 5.87 -17.81 2.88
C ILE A 410 5.78 -16.28 2.76
N LEU A 411 4.97 -15.77 1.84
CA LEU A 411 4.75 -14.33 1.60
C LEU A 411 6.04 -13.49 1.47
N GLY A 412 7.09 -14.08 0.90
CA GLY A 412 8.38 -13.42 0.69
C GLY A 412 9.42 -13.63 1.79
N VAL A 413 9.05 -14.23 2.93
CA VAL A 413 9.93 -14.50 4.07
C VAL A 413 10.30 -15.98 4.12
N VAL A 414 11.58 -16.30 4.29
CA VAL A 414 12.03 -17.69 4.47
C VAL A 414 11.96 -18.04 5.96
N MET A 415 11.04 -18.93 6.33
CA MET A 415 10.79 -19.37 7.70
C MET A 415 11.36 -20.78 7.87
N ASP A 416 12.29 -20.95 8.81
CA ASP A 416 12.74 -22.28 9.27
C ASP A 416 11.84 -22.81 10.38
N ARG A 417 11.84 -24.13 10.60
CA ARG A 417 10.96 -24.80 11.59
C ARG A 417 11.06 -24.23 13.03
N GLU A 418 12.19 -23.63 13.38
CA GLU A 418 12.44 -23.04 14.71
C GLU A 418 12.26 -21.52 14.77
N LEU A 419 11.96 -20.88 13.64
CA LEU A 419 11.88 -19.43 13.44
C LEU A 419 13.16 -18.69 13.87
N ARG A 420 14.34 -19.18 13.45
CA ARG A 420 15.65 -18.54 13.70
C ARG A 420 16.03 -17.52 12.63
N TYR A 421 15.45 -17.60 11.45
CA TYR A 421 15.59 -16.67 10.32
C TYR A 421 17.01 -16.46 9.78
N LYS A 422 17.97 -17.34 10.11
CA LYS A 422 19.37 -17.20 9.68
C LYS A 422 19.49 -17.12 8.15
N GLN A 423 18.81 -18.02 7.44
CA GLN A 423 18.81 -18.07 5.97
C GLN A 423 18.16 -16.82 5.36
N HIS A 424 17.04 -16.35 5.94
CA HIS A 424 16.34 -15.15 5.48
C HIS A 424 17.21 -13.90 5.63
N ILE A 425 17.79 -13.69 6.81
CA ILE A 425 18.62 -12.51 7.10
C ILE A 425 19.88 -12.48 6.22
N ALA A 426 20.54 -13.62 6.01
CA ALA A 426 21.66 -13.71 5.08
C ALA A 426 21.25 -13.32 3.65
N ARG A 427 20.08 -13.79 3.20
CA ARG A 427 19.53 -13.49 1.87
C ARG A 427 19.15 -12.02 1.71
N THR A 428 18.52 -11.39 2.71
CA THR A 428 18.17 -9.96 2.65
C THR A 428 19.42 -9.09 2.71
N ALA A 429 20.41 -9.43 3.53
CA ALA A 429 21.71 -8.76 3.57
C ALA A 429 22.45 -8.84 2.22
N ALA A 430 22.48 -10.02 1.58
CA ALA A 430 23.10 -10.20 0.28
C ALA A 430 22.40 -9.38 -0.82
N LYS A 431 21.07 -9.37 -0.84
CA LYS A 431 20.30 -8.54 -1.78
C LYS A 431 20.49 -7.04 -1.52
N GLY A 432 20.52 -6.62 -0.26
CA GLY A 432 20.84 -5.26 0.15
C GLY A 432 22.22 -4.84 -0.29
N LEU A 433 23.22 -5.71 -0.13
CA LEU A 433 24.59 -5.47 -0.59
C LEU A 433 24.64 -5.31 -2.12
N ALA A 434 23.94 -6.17 -2.86
CA ALA A 434 23.86 -6.04 -4.32
C ALA A 434 23.25 -4.70 -4.75
N ALA A 435 22.16 -4.27 -4.12
CA ALA A 435 21.53 -2.97 -4.37
C ALA A 435 22.46 -1.80 -3.97
N ALA A 436 23.15 -1.90 -2.84
CA ALA A 436 24.12 -0.89 -2.38
C ALA A 436 25.33 -0.78 -3.32
N LEU A 437 25.82 -1.90 -3.83
CA LEU A 437 26.89 -1.93 -4.83
C LEU A 437 26.45 -1.34 -6.15
N ALA A 438 25.21 -1.59 -6.58
CA ALA A 438 24.64 -0.94 -7.74
C ALA A 438 24.56 0.58 -7.54
N LEU A 439 24.07 1.04 -6.38
CA LEU A 439 24.01 2.46 -6.04
C LEU A 439 25.40 3.10 -6.10
N LYS A 440 26.41 2.41 -5.57
CA LYS A 440 27.81 2.85 -5.60
C LYS A 440 28.39 2.97 -7.02
N ARG A 441 27.85 2.25 -8.00
CA ARG A 441 28.29 2.34 -9.42
C ARG A 441 27.78 3.60 -10.11
N LEU A 442 26.70 4.22 -9.61
CA LEU A 442 26.21 5.49 -10.12
C LEU A 442 27.17 6.61 -9.69
N LYS A 443 28.05 7.02 -10.59
CA LYS A 443 28.99 8.12 -10.36
C LYS A 443 28.25 9.47 -10.35
N MET A 444 28.85 10.46 -9.66
CA MET A 444 28.44 11.88 -9.67
C MET A 444 27.11 12.26 -9.01
N LEU A 445 26.40 11.32 -8.36
CA LEU A 445 25.20 11.65 -7.59
C LEU A 445 25.48 12.61 -6.43
N SER A 446 24.63 13.61 -6.25
CA SER A 446 24.62 14.42 -5.03
C SER A 446 24.32 13.51 -3.81
N PRO A 447 24.81 13.84 -2.61
CA PRO A 447 24.47 13.09 -1.40
C PRO A 447 22.95 13.00 -1.17
N ARG A 448 22.21 14.08 -1.47
CA ARG A 448 20.75 14.12 -1.40
C ARG A 448 20.11 13.04 -2.28
N THR A 449 20.43 13.02 -3.56
CA THR A 449 19.86 12.06 -4.53
C THR A 449 20.30 10.63 -4.22
N ALA A 450 21.57 10.42 -3.89
CA ALA A 450 22.10 9.11 -3.50
C ALA A 450 21.39 8.57 -2.24
N ARG A 451 21.12 9.43 -1.25
CA ARG A 451 20.41 9.06 -0.04
C ARG A 451 18.94 8.72 -0.32
N GLN A 452 18.28 9.49 -1.17
CA GLN A 452 16.92 9.16 -1.62
C GLN A 452 16.87 7.79 -2.32
N LEU A 453 17.82 7.50 -3.22
CA LEU A 453 17.95 6.19 -3.86
C LEU A 453 18.23 5.08 -2.84
N PHE A 454 19.09 5.31 -1.85
CA PHE A 454 19.34 4.34 -0.78
C PHE A 454 18.04 4.00 -0.02
N VAL A 455 17.30 5.02 0.41
CA VAL A 455 16.03 4.87 1.14
C VAL A 455 14.96 4.19 0.28
N ALA A 456 14.97 4.42 -1.04
CA ALA A 456 13.99 3.86 -1.97
C ALA A 456 14.32 2.45 -2.47
N THR A 457 15.60 2.05 -2.52
CA THR A 457 16.03 0.84 -3.25
C THR A 457 16.89 -0.13 -2.45
N VAL A 458 17.65 0.35 -1.47
CA VAL A 458 18.57 -0.48 -0.67
C VAL A 458 17.92 -0.86 0.67
N ALA A 459 17.48 0.15 1.43
CA ALA A 459 16.85 -0.07 2.73
C ALA A 459 15.60 -0.98 2.67
N PRO A 460 14.66 -0.81 1.71
CA PRO A 460 13.43 -1.62 1.68
C PRO A 460 13.69 -3.10 1.35
N VAL A 461 14.75 -3.39 0.59
CA VAL A 461 15.15 -4.77 0.24
C VAL A 461 15.71 -5.50 1.46
N MET A 462 16.42 -4.80 2.33
CA MET A 462 16.96 -5.35 3.58
C MET A 462 15.88 -5.49 4.65
N ASP A 463 14.96 -4.54 4.74
CA ASP A 463 14.00 -4.42 5.84
C ASP A 463 12.63 -5.03 5.54
N TYR A 464 12.44 -5.66 4.37
CA TYR A 464 11.16 -6.27 4.03
C TYR A 464 10.71 -7.24 5.13
N ALA A 465 9.51 -6.98 5.67
CA ALA A 465 8.90 -7.71 6.78
C ALA A 465 9.79 -7.81 8.04
N ALA A 466 10.63 -6.79 8.31
CA ALA A 466 11.52 -6.78 9.47
C ALA A 466 10.79 -7.06 10.79
N ASN A 467 9.55 -6.59 10.97
CA ASN A 467 8.81 -6.84 12.20
C ASN A 467 8.51 -8.33 12.46
N VAL A 468 8.53 -9.15 11.42
CA VAL A 468 8.35 -10.60 11.50
C VAL A 468 9.63 -11.27 12.03
N TRP A 469 10.79 -10.99 11.43
CA TRP A 469 12.02 -11.75 11.69
C TRP A 469 13.06 -11.06 12.58
N MET A 470 12.95 -9.74 12.83
CA MET A 470 13.97 -8.99 13.59
C MET A 470 14.14 -9.51 15.02
N HIS A 471 13.12 -10.15 15.58
CA HIS A 471 13.17 -10.74 16.92
C HIS A 471 14.22 -11.84 17.04
N ALA A 472 14.60 -12.49 15.93
CA ALA A 472 15.63 -13.53 15.88
C ALA A 472 16.99 -13.00 15.41
N CYS A 473 17.10 -11.71 15.09
CA CYS A 473 18.33 -11.09 14.62
C CYS A 473 19.29 -10.81 15.79
N GLY A 474 20.26 -11.71 15.99
CA GLY A 474 21.38 -11.48 16.92
C GLY A 474 22.51 -10.63 16.31
N GLU A 475 23.52 -10.29 17.11
CA GLU A 475 24.62 -9.39 16.71
C GLU A 475 25.36 -9.86 15.45
N LYS A 476 25.65 -11.17 15.34
CA LYS A 476 26.30 -11.73 14.14
C LYS A 476 25.47 -11.51 12.87
N ALA A 477 24.16 -11.74 12.93
CA ALA A 477 23.27 -11.55 11.78
C ALA A 477 23.10 -10.06 11.44
N LEU A 478 23.02 -9.20 12.46
CA LEU A 478 22.98 -7.76 12.30
C LEU A 478 24.24 -7.22 11.63
N SER A 479 25.42 -7.81 11.90
CA SER A 479 26.68 -7.41 11.25
C SER A 479 26.64 -7.50 9.72
N TRP A 480 25.90 -8.48 9.17
CA TRP A 480 25.73 -8.64 7.71
C TRP A 480 24.91 -7.50 7.10
N LEU A 481 23.84 -7.08 7.80
CA LEU A 481 23.00 -5.95 7.39
C LEU A 481 23.79 -4.63 7.51
N ASN A 482 24.53 -4.44 8.62
CA ASN A 482 25.38 -3.26 8.82
C ASN A 482 26.46 -3.16 7.74
N ARG A 483 27.03 -4.27 7.27
CA ARG A 483 27.99 -4.27 6.16
C ARG A 483 27.35 -3.77 4.87
N ALA A 484 26.17 -4.26 4.51
CA ALA A 484 25.44 -3.80 3.34
C ALA A 484 25.08 -2.30 3.46
N GLN A 485 24.60 -1.87 4.63
CA GLN A 485 24.28 -0.48 4.92
C GLN A 485 25.51 0.43 4.82
N LYS A 486 26.66 0.02 5.38
CA LYS A 486 27.93 0.77 5.28
C LYS A 486 28.28 1.05 3.81
N ILE A 487 28.15 0.06 2.93
CA ILE A 487 28.41 0.25 1.49
C ILE A 487 27.47 1.30 0.88
N GLY A 488 26.20 1.29 1.26
CA GLY A 488 25.24 2.31 0.85
C GLY A 488 25.57 3.70 1.41
N ALA A 489 25.95 3.78 2.68
CA ALA A 489 26.38 5.02 3.33
C ALA A 489 27.62 5.63 2.63
N LEU A 490 28.62 4.80 2.31
CA LEU A 490 29.79 5.20 1.52
C LEU A 490 29.42 5.64 0.10
N ALA A 491 28.39 5.03 -0.50
CA ALA A 491 27.86 5.48 -1.78
C ALA A 491 27.23 6.88 -1.69
N ILE A 492 26.68 7.27 -0.54
CA ILE A 492 26.11 8.60 -0.30
C ILE A 492 27.19 9.65 -0.02
N THR A 493 28.11 9.37 0.91
CA THR A 493 29.09 10.36 1.40
C THR A 493 30.33 10.44 0.52
N GLY A 494 30.78 9.31 -0.04
CA GLY A 494 32.09 9.24 -0.71
C GLY A 494 33.29 9.06 0.23
N ALA A 495 33.05 8.82 1.53
CA ALA A 495 34.10 8.57 2.52
C ALA A 495 34.95 7.31 2.19
N PHE A 496 36.10 7.20 2.85
CA PHE A 496 36.98 6.04 2.72
C PHE A 496 36.36 4.76 3.29
N ARG A 497 36.76 3.59 2.75
CA ARG A 497 36.26 2.28 3.21
C ARG A 497 36.59 1.99 4.69
N THR A 498 37.69 2.57 5.18
CA THR A 498 38.21 2.45 6.55
C THR A 498 37.42 3.27 7.56
N ALA A 499 36.63 4.25 7.13
CA ALA A 499 35.82 5.07 8.03
C ALA A 499 34.86 4.23 8.88
N ALA A 500 34.68 4.61 10.14
CA ALA A 500 33.82 3.89 11.08
C ALA A 500 32.35 3.92 10.62
N THR A 501 31.65 2.79 10.71
CA THR A 501 30.26 2.67 10.21
C THR A 501 29.33 3.73 10.79
N ALA A 502 29.39 3.95 12.11
CA ALA A 502 28.54 4.92 12.80
C ALA A 502 28.76 6.36 12.27
N VAL A 503 30.01 6.72 11.93
CA VAL A 503 30.34 8.04 11.37
C VAL A 503 29.78 8.16 9.95
N VAL A 504 30.02 7.17 9.10
CA VAL A 504 29.54 7.25 7.70
C VAL A 504 28.01 7.24 7.63
N GLU A 505 27.32 6.49 8.50
CA GLU A 505 25.85 6.50 8.58
C GLU A 505 25.30 7.87 9.03
N ALA A 506 25.96 8.49 10.00
CA ALA A 506 25.66 9.82 10.49
C ALA A 506 25.79 10.88 9.39
N GLU A 507 26.95 10.92 8.73
CA GLU A 507 27.24 11.83 7.61
C GLU A 507 26.31 11.59 6.42
N ALA A 508 26.00 10.32 6.13
CA ALA A 508 25.04 9.94 5.11
C ALA A 508 23.60 10.30 5.47
N SER A 509 23.33 10.80 6.68
CA SER A 509 21.99 11.09 7.20
C SER A 509 21.02 9.89 7.10
N ILE A 510 21.51 8.68 7.36
CA ILE A 510 20.70 7.45 7.38
C ILE A 510 20.68 6.84 8.78
N TYR A 511 19.55 6.22 9.15
CA TYR A 511 19.44 5.59 10.45
C TYR A 511 20.13 4.21 10.48
N PRO A 512 20.77 3.84 11.62
CA PRO A 512 21.26 2.49 11.85
C PRO A 512 20.18 1.45 11.60
N VAL A 513 20.56 0.24 11.14
CA VAL A 513 19.61 -0.84 10.82
C VAL A 513 18.65 -1.12 11.97
N ARG A 514 19.18 -1.24 13.19
CA ARG A 514 18.38 -1.51 14.41
C ARG A 514 17.36 -0.41 14.69
N GLU A 515 17.71 0.85 14.44
CA GLU A 515 16.79 1.98 14.61
C GLU A 515 15.70 1.98 13.54
N ARG A 516 16.03 1.67 12.29
CA ARG A 516 15.02 1.53 11.23
C ARG A 516 14.02 0.43 11.58
N HIS A 517 14.50 -0.69 12.11
CA HIS A 517 13.64 -1.78 12.60
C HIS A 517 12.79 -1.35 13.81
N ALA A 518 13.36 -0.62 14.78
CA ALA A 518 12.60 -0.09 15.92
C ALA A 518 11.52 0.93 15.49
N GLN A 519 11.82 1.79 14.52
CA GLN A 519 10.84 2.73 13.94
C GLN A 519 9.72 1.98 13.21
N ALA A 520 10.07 0.93 12.45
CA ALA A 520 9.10 0.07 11.78
C ALA A 520 8.19 -0.65 12.80
N ALA A 521 8.75 -1.12 13.92
CA ALA A 521 8.03 -1.79 14.99
C ALA A 521 7.04 -0.85 15.68
N ALA A 522 7.49 0.33 16.09
CA ALA A 522 6.61 1.35 16.69
C ALA A 522 5.49 1.76 15.72
N SER A 523 5.82 1.95 14.44
CA SER A 523 4.85 2.29 13.39
C SER A 523 3.80 1.21 13.21
N LEU A 524 4.22 -0.05 13.15
CA LEU A 524 3.33 -1.19 13.01
C LEU A 524 2.44 -1.37 14.23
N TRP A 525 2.99 -1.22 15.44
CA TRP A 525 2.23 -1.27 16.69
C TRP A 525 1.08 -0.27 16.68
N ILE A 526 1.38 0.99 16.34
CA ILE A 526 0.38 2.05 16.19
C ILE A 526 -0.63 1.70 15.08
N ASN A 527 -0.16 1.20 13.94
CA ASN A 527 -1.03 0.81 12.84
C ASN A 527 -2.01 -0.29 13.25
N ILE A 528 -1.58 -1.29 14.03
CA ILE A 528 -2.44 -2.40 14.51
C ILE A 528 -3.57 -1.87 15.40
N HIS A 529 -3.27 -0.94 16.31
CA HIS A 529 -4.26 -0.37 17.23
C HIS A 529 -5.21 0.64 16.59
N THR A 530 -4.97 1.03 15.34
CA THR A 530 -5.90 1.87 14.55
C THR A 530 -6.71 1.03 13.56
N LEU A 531 -6.59 -0.30 13.57
CA LEU A 531 -7.36 -1.19 12.72
C LEU A 531 -8.79 -1.34 13.23
N PRO A 532 -9.79 -1.53 12.34
CA PRO A 532 -11.14 -1.89 12.74
C PRO A 532 -11.18 -3.21 13.51
N GLY A 533 -12.15 -3.38 14.42
CA GLY A 533 -12.32 -4.60 15.21
C GLY A 533 -12.59 -5.86 14.38
N THR A 534 -13.02 -5.73 13.13
CA THR A 534 -13.19 -6.83 12.17
C THR A 534 -11.87 -7.42 11.67
N HIS A 535 -10.74 -6.73 11.88
CA HIS A 535 -9.43 -7.20 11.47
C HIS A 535 -8.87 -8.23 12.48
N PRO A 536 -8.37 -9.40 12.05
CA PRO A 536 -7.95 -10.48 12.97
C PRO A 536 -6.87 -10.08 13.99
N LEU A 537 -5.96 -9.17 13.62
CA LEU A 537 -4.96 -8.65 14.56
C LEU A 537 -5.50 -7.65 15.58
N ALA A 538 -6.57 -6.91 15.27
CA ALA A 538 -7.12 -5.91 16.18
C ALA A 538 -7.70 -6.57 17.45
N MET A 539 -8.21 -7.80 17.32
CA MET A 539 -8.77 -8.57 18.43
C MET A 539 -7.74 -9.29 19.30
N LYS A 540 -6.46 -9.34 18.89
CA LYS A 540 -5.43 -10.10 19.61
C LYS A 540 -4.88 -9.28 20.78
N LYS A 541 -5.23 -9.69 22.00
CA LYS A 541 -4.54 -9.19 23.21
C LYS A 541 -3.13 -9.77 23.30
N VAL A 542 -2.13 -8.92 23.38
CA VAL A 542 -0.74 -9.30 23.64
C VAL A 542 -0.59 -9.61 25.12
N ARG A 543 -0.46 -10.88 25.48
CA ARG A 543 -0.17 -11.31 26.85
C ARG A 543 1.34 -11.39 27.03
N THR A 544 1.90 -10.82 28.10
CA THR A 544 3.33 -10.93 28.40
C THR A 544 3.67 -12.36 28.80
N THR A 545 4.66 -12.96 28.14
CA THR A 545 5.19 -14.27 28.50
C THR A 545 6.71 -14.22 28.59
N VAL A 546 7.29 -15.09 29.43
CA VAL A 546 8.76 -15.20 29.59
C VAL A 546 9.33 -16.17 28.56
N ARG A 547 8.66 -17.32 28.35
CA ARG A 547 9.07 -18.33 27.36
C ARG A 547 8.36 -18.09 26.02
N PHE A 548 9.10 -18.34 24.93
CA PHE A 548 8.61 -18.19 23.55
C PHE A 548 8.01 -16.80 23.30
N VAL A 549 8.84 -15.77 23.44
CA VAL A 549 8.43 -14.39 23.19
C VAL A 549 8.18 -14.18 21.70
N SER A 550 6.93 -13.92 21.32
CA SER A 550 6.55 -13.73 19.90
C SER A 550 7.04 -12.38 19.34
N PRO A 551 7.15 -12.22 18.02
CA PRO A 551 7.49 -10.92 17.43
C PRO A 551 6.51 -9.83 17.86
N LEU A 552 5.21 -10.13 17.93
CA LEU A 552 4.17 -9.18 18.35
C LEU A 552 4.41 -8.68 19.79
N GLN A 553 4.84 -9.56 20.70
CA GLN A 553 5.24 -9.15 22.05
C GLN A 553 6.51 -8.30 22.05
N LYS A 554 7.51 -8.60 21.20
CA LYS A 554 8.71 -7.76 21.11
C LYS A 554 8.41 -6.39 20.53
N ILE A 555 7.54 -6.31 19.53
CA ILE A 555 7.05 -5.05 18.98
C ILE A 555 6.35 -4.23 20.08
N ALA A 556 5.50 -4.87 20.88
CA ALA A 556 4.84 -4.23 22.02
C ALA A 556 5.85 -3.64 23.03
N ARG A 557 6.93 -4.38 23.35
CA ARG A 557 8.02 -3.90 24.22
C ARG A 557 8.80 -2.74 23.61
N VAL A 558 9.10 -2.78 22.31
CA VAL A 558 9.78 -1.66 21.61
C VAL A 558 8.90 -0.40 21.58
N ALA A 559 7.58 -0.58 21.55
CA ALA A 559 6.60 0.49 21.60
C ALA A 559 6.12 0.80 23.03
N GLU A 560 6.82 0.33 24.07
CA GLU A 560 6.47 0.58 25.46
C GLU A 560 6.39 2.09 25.75
N GLY A 561 5.38 2.48 26.52
CA GLY A 561 5.03 3.87 26.79
C GLY A 561 4.18 4.54 25.70
N VAL A 562 4.04 3.98 24.49
CA VAL A 562 3.06 4.50 23.51
C VAL A 562 1.66 4.19 24.04
N ARG A 563 0.90 5.24 24.38
CA ARG A 563 -0.50 5.12 24.77
C ARG A 563 -1.30 4.57 23.58
N VAL A 564 -1.99 3.45 23.74
CA VAL A 564 -2.69 2.75 22.63
C VAL A 564 -4.15 2.40 22.93
N ASP A 565 -4.54 2.49 24.20
CA ASP A 565 -5.85 2.18 24.76
C ASP A 565 -6.97 3.08 24.23
N ARG A 566 -6.66 4.32 23.84
CA ARG A 566 -7.63 5.31 23.35
C ARG A 566 -7.38 5.76 21.91
N MET A 567 -6.73 4.94 21.09
CA MET A 567 -6.43 5.33 19.72
C MET A 567 -7.66 5.38 18.82
N GLU A 568 -7.64 6.30 17.85
CA GLU A 568 -8.66 6.36 16.80
C GLU A 568 -8.73 5.08 15.96
N THR A 569 -9.93 4.67 15.57
CA THR A 569 -10.12 3.62 14.56
C THR A 569 -10.18 4.25 13.18
N ILE A 570 -9.32 3.80 12.26
CA ILE A 570 -9.26 4.27 10.89
C ILE A 570 -9.67 3.13 9.97
N GLN A 571 -10.83 3.29 9.34
CA GLN A 571 -11.44 2.36 8.39
C GLN A 571 -10.73 2.39 7.02
N GLU A 572 -10.98 1.35 6.23
CA GLU A 572 -10.47 1.16 4.87
C GLU A 572 -10.90 2.28 3.92
N TYR A 573 -12.09 2.85 4.14
CA TYR A 573 -12.65 3.94 3.35
C TYR A 573 -13.12 5.06 4.26
N ALA A 574 -12.62 6.28 4.05
CA ALA A 574 -13.08 7.44 4.80
C ALA A 574 -14.53 7.78 4.44
N VAL A 575 -14.89 7.85 3.16
CA VAL A 575 -16.28 8.02 2.72
C VAL A 575 -16.54 7.11 1.52
N PRO A 576 -17.81 6.75 1.23
CA PRO A 576 -18.14 5.92 0.07
C PRO A 576 -17.61 6.50 -1.26
N PRO A 577 -17.30 5.67 -2.26
CA PRO A 577 -16.71 6.13 -3.53
C PRO A 577 -17.58 7.14 -4.28
N TRP A 578 -18.90 6.93 -4.28
CA TRP A 578 -19.91 7.76 -4.95
C TRP A 578 -20.28 9.06 -4.22
N VAL A 579 -19.78 9.27 -3.00
CA VAL A 579 -20.03 10.53 -2.29
C VAL A 579 -19.21 11.65 -2.94
N PRO A 580 -19.86 12.74 -3.42
CA PRO A 580 -19.15 13.87 -4.02
C PRO A 580 -18.13 14.45 -3.04
N ARG A 581 -16.89 14.65 -3.52
CA ARG A 581 -15.84 15.23 -2.68
C ARG A 581 -16.11 16.70 -2.42
N LEU A 582 -15.81 17.13 -1.21
CA LEU A 582 -15.69 18.53 -0.89
C LEU A 582 -14.47 19.07 -1.66
N ARG A 583 -14.61 20.16 -2.41
CA ARG A 583 -13.53 20.74 -3.23
C ARG A 583 -13.01 22.00 -2.54
N PRO A 584 -12.04 21.89 -1.62
CA PRO A 584 -11.43 23.06 -1.01
C PRO A 584 -10.63 23.83 -2.05
N THR A 585 -10.76 25.15 -2.03
CA THR A 585 -9.93 26.04 -2.85
C THR A 585 -8.66 26.38 -2.09
N LEU A 586 -7.51 26.12 -2.71
CA LEU A 586 -6.19 26.41 -2.15
C LEU A 586 -5.54 27.48 -3.04
N GLU A 587 -5.68 28.76 -2.67
CA GLU A 587 -5.06 29.86 -3.40
C GLU A 587 -3.78 30.31 -2.70
N ALA A 588 -2.64 30.10 -3.35
CA ALA A 588 -1.32 30.46 -2.84
C ALA A 588 -0.92 31.89 -3.19
N ASP A 589 -1.51 32.46 -4.24
CA ASP A 589 -1.33 33.86 -4.59
C ASP A 589 -2.03 34.76 -3.58
N ARG A 590 -1.26 35.65 -2.95
CA ARG A 590 -1.75 36.50 -1.87
C ARG A 590 -2.80 37.49 -2.34
N GLY A 591 -2.59 38.10 -3.51
CA GLY A 591 -3.50 39.10 -4.07
C GLY A 591 -4.85 38.48 -4.38
N LYS A 592 -4.84 37.32 -5.08
CA LYS A 592 -6.05 36.58 -5.40
C LYS A 592 -6.77 36.05 -4.17
N ALA A 593 -6.04 35.51 -3.19
CA ALA A 593 -6.65 35.02 -1.96
C ALA A 593 -7.32 36.15 -1.15
N ALA A 594 -6.71 37.34 -1.07
CA ALA A 594 -7.32 38.50 -0.43
C ALA A 594 -8.57 38.98 -1.18
N GLU A 595 -8.50 39.04 -2.51
CA GLU A 595 -9.66 39.38 -3.35
C GLU A 595 -10.80 38.38 -3.17
N MET A 596 -10.49 37.07 -3.13
CA MET A 596 -11.48 36.03 -2.87
C MET A 596 -12.18 36.25 -1.53
N VAL A 597 -11.43 36.52 -0.45
CA VAL A 597 -12.00 36.77 0.89
C VAL A 597 -12.96 37.95 0.90
N ASN A 598 -12.59 39.05 0.23
CA ASN A 598 -13.42 40.26 0.15
C ASN A 598 -14.72 40.05 -0.64
N LYS A 599 -14.76 39.08 -1.55
CA LYS A 599 -15.94 38.76 -2.38
C LYS A 599 -16.88 37.74 -1.71
N ILE A 600 -16.53 37.18 -0.56
CA ILE A 600 -17.37 36.17 0.09
C ILE A 600 -18.63 36.81 0.67
N SER A 601 -19.79 36.29 0.28
CA SER A 601 -21.10 36.66 0.81
C SER A 601 -21.80 35.45 1.44
N GLY A 602 -22.76 35.72 2.34
CA GLY A 602 -23.54 34.71 3.04
C GLY A 602 -22.99 34.38 4.43
N ILE A 603 -22.98 33.10 4.79
CA ILE A 603 -22.47 32.63 6.08
C ILE A 603 -20.97 32.38 5.96
N VAL A 604 -20.17 33.19 6.66
CA VAL A 604 -18.71 33.08 6.66
C VAL A 604 -18.25 32.53 7.99
N ILE A 605 -17.57 31.38 7.93
CA ILE A 605 -17.03 30.68 9.08
C ILE A 605 -15.52 30.80 9.05
N ALA A 606 -14.91 31.23 10.15
CA ALA A 606 -13.47 31.13 10.36
C ALA A 606 -13.18 30.11 11.46
N THR A 607 -12.20 29.22 11.22
CA THR A 607 -11.72 28.27 12.21
C THR A 607 -10.24 28.46 12.50
N SER A 608 -9.83 28.06 13.70
CA SER A 608 -8.43 28.03 14.08
C SER A 608 -8.13 26.99 15.14
N SER A 609 -6.85 26.63 15.23
CA SER A 609 -6.28 25.78 16.26
C SER A 609 -5.13 26.47 16.98
N SER A 610 -4.90 26.09 18.24
CA SER A 610 -3.84 26.65 19.08
C SER A 610 -3.27 25.59 20.01
N VAL A 611 -1.97 25.66 20.26
CA VAL A 611 -1.29 24.82 21.25
C VAL A 611 -0.49 25.71 22.17
N LYS A 612 -0.75 25.64 23.48
CA LYS A 612 -0.01 26.40 24.49
C LYS A 612 0.15 25.55 25.75
N LYS A 613 1.37 25.50 26.28
CA LYS A 613 1.75 24.71 27.48
C LYS A 613 1.18 23.28 27.51
N GLY A 614 1.22 22.58 26.37
CA GLY A 614 0.76 21.19 26.26
C GLY A 614 -0.75 20.99 26.07
N ILE A 615 -1.56 22.06 26.05
CA ILE A 615 -3.01 21.98 25.77
C ILE A 615 -3.28 22.32 24.30
N VAL A 616 -4.13 21.53 23.65
CA VAL A 616 -4.59 21.73 22.28
C VAL A 616 -6.01 22.28 22.31
N GLY A 617 -6.16 23.54 21.91
CA GLY A 617 -7.44 24.23 21.80
C GLY A 617 -7.85 24.42 20.34
N MET A 618 -9.16 24.44 20.12
CA MET A 618 -9.77 24.85 18.86
C MET A 618 -10.77 25.98 19.09
N GLY A 619 -11.02 26.76 18.05
CA GLY A 619 -12.03 27.80 18.10
C GLY A 619 -12.52 28.14 16.71
N GLY A 620 -13.70 28.73 16.66
CA GLY A 620 -14.26 29.23 15.42
C GLY A 620 -15.40 30.19 15.66
N LEU A 621 -15.70 30.92 14.60
CA LEU A 621 -16.70 31.97 14.58
C LEU A 621 -17.44 31.90 13.24
N ALA A 622 -18.75 32.06 13.26
CA ALA A 622 -19.58 32.24 12.07
C ALA A 622 -20.28 33.59 12.13
N ARG A 623 -20.32 34.32 11.01
CA ARG A 623 -21.12 35.54 10.84
C ARG A 623 -21.93 35.44 9.55
N ASP A 624 -23.10 36.06 9.54
CA ASP A 624 -23.86 36.33 8.31
C ASP A 624 -23.45 37.70 7.78
N THR A 625 -22.98 37.78 6.53
CA THR A 625 -22.59 39.04 5.88
C THR A 625 -23.70 39.71 5.09
N LEU A 626 -24.89 39.08 4.99
CA LEU A 626 -26.02 39.61 4.21
C LEU A 626 -27.08 40.34 5.06
N PHE A 627 -27.13 40.12 6.38
CA PHE A 627 -28.12 40.73 7.26
C PHE A 627 -27.52 41.92 8.05
N ASN A 628 -27.79 43.14 7.57
CA ASN A 628 -27.50 44.45 8.18
C ASN A 628 -26.03 44.82 8.46
N ARG A 629 -25.74 46.14 8.47
CA ARG A 629 -24.41 46.75 8.69
C ARG A 629 -23.78 46.45 10.07
N THR A 630 -24.44 45.65 10.90
CA THR A 630 -23.91 45.05 12.13
C THR A 630 -23.87 43.54 11.94
N SER A 631 -22.72 42.97 11.61
CA SER A 631 -22.54 41.54 11.36
C SER A 631 -22.94 40.70 12.59
N GLU A 632 -24.14 40.10 12.56
CA GLU A 632 -24.62 39.28 13.67
C GLU A 632 -23.77 37.99 13.76
N THR A 633 -23.26 37.71 14.97
CA THR A 633 -22.46 36.51 15.23
C THR A 633 -23.41 35.33 15.34
N VAL A 634 -23.43 34.49 14.31
CA VAL A 634 -24.28 33.29 14.21
C VAL A 634 -23.83 32.23 15.21
N THR A 635 -22.52 32.05 15.36
CA THR A 635 -21.97 31.18 16.40
C THR A 635 -20.53 31.56 16.75
N ASN A 636 -20.15 31.34 18.01
CA ASN A 636 -18.79 31.53 18.53
C ASN A 636 -18.49 30.39 19.50
N TYR A 637 -17.35 29.74 19.34
CA TYR A 637 -16.94 28.66 20.24
C TYR A 637 -15.43 28.63 20.45
N ALA A 638 -15.06 28.20 21.65
CA ALA A 638 -13.69 27.94 22.07
C ALA A 638 -13.71 26.65 22.90
N VAL A 639 -13.02 25.61 22.45
CA VAL A 639 -13.12 24.26 23.03
C VAL A 639 -11.73 23.66 23.22
N VAL A 640 -11.52 23.04 24.38
CA VAL A 640 -10.32 22.28 24.71
C VAL A 640 -10.46 20.87 24.15
N LEU A 641 -9.68 20.57 23.12
CA LEU A 641 -9.77 19.30 22.40
C LEU A 641 -9.08 18.16 23.17
N GLY A 642 -8.00 18.47 23.86
CA GLY A 642 -7.17 17.49 24.54
C GLY A 642 -5.76 17.99 24.79
N THR A 643 -4.88 17.08 25.20
CA THR A 643 -3.46 17.40 25.40
C THR A 643 -2.66 17.26 24.11
N ARG A 644 -1.44 17.79 24.10
CA ARG A 644 -0.47 17.64 22.99
C ARG A 644 0.01 16.19 22.84
N GLU A 645 -0.23 15.36 23.83
CA GLU A 645 0.07 13.93 23.77
C GLU A 645 -1.01 13.14 23.03
N GLU A 646 -2.25 13.65 23.02
CA GLU A 646 -3.39 13.00 22.38
C GLU A 646 -3.68 13.60 21.00
N GLN A 647 -3.56 14.91 20.88
CA GLN A 647 -4.00 15.68 19.71
C GLN A 647 -2.90 16.57 19.13
N ASN A 648 -3.13 17.05 17.91
CA ASN A 648 -2.24 17.96 17.21
C ASN A 648 -3.06 19.07 16.51
N PRO A 649 -2.43 20.14 15.99
CA PRO A 649 -3.16 21.30 15.47
C PRO A 649 -3.94 20.91 14.20
N TYR A 650 -3.47 19.90 13.46
CA TYR A 650 -4.19 19.36 12.31
C TYR A 650 -5.51 18.68 12.72
N THR A 651 -5.52 17.82 13.76
CA THR A 651 -6.77 17.22 14.24
C THR A 651 -7.67 18.23 14.93
N ALA A 652 -7.10 19.22 15.61
CA ALA A 652 -7.85 20.34 16.18
C ALA A 652 -8.53 21.22 15.14
N GLU A 653 -7.88 21.47 14.01
CA GLU A 653 -8.53 22.21 12.93
C GLU A 653 -9.68 21.43 12.30
N LEU A 654 -9.50 20.13 12.06
CA LEU A 654 -10.59 19.28 11.55
C LEU A 654 -11.79 19.31 12.51
N ALA A 655 -11.54 19.19 13.81
CA ALA A 655 -12.59 19.25 14.82
C ALA A 655 -13.24 20.64 14.87
N ALA A 656 -12.47 21.71 14.67
CA ALA A 656 -13.00 23.07 14.58
C ALA A 656 -13.97 23.18 13.40
N ILE A 657 -13.59 22.69 12.22
CA ILE A 657 -14.46 22.69 11.03
C ILE A 657 -15.75 21.92 11.28
N ALA A 658 -15.66 20.71 11.84
CA ALA A 658 -16.83 19.90 12.16
C ALA A 658 -17.76 20.64 13.13
N MET A 659 -17.21 21.17 14.23
CA MET A 659 -17.98 21.89 15.24
C MET A 659 -18.62 23.17 14.68
N ALA A 660 -17.93 23.89 13.79
CA ALA A 660 -18.50 25.08 13.19
C ALA A 660 -19.75 24.76 12.35
N LEU A 661 -19.69 23.70 11.54
CA LEU A 661 -20.81 23.24 10.74
C LEU A 661 -21.95 22.69 11.62
N GLU A 662 -21.61 22.01 12.71
CA GLU A 662 -22.58 21.46 13.66
C GLU A 662 -23.34 22.55 14.41
N LYS A 663 -22.66 23.62 14.82
CA LYS A 663 -23.24 24.73 15.59
C LYS A 663 -24.05 25.74 14.76
N LEU A 664 -24.15 25.56 13.44
CA LEU A 664 -25.02 26.39 12.62
C LEU A 664 -26.50 26.07 12.93
N PRO A 665 -27.33 27.08 13.22
CA PRO A 665 -28.77 26.89 13.46
C PRO A 665 -29.46 26.15 12.32
N ALA A 666 -30.44 25.32 12.66
CA ALA A 666 -31.21 24.57 11.66
C ALA A 666 -32.05 25.46 10.73
N SER A 667 -32.33 26.70 11.16
CA SER A 667 -33.04 27.72 10.38
C SER A 667 -32.24 28.24 9.17
N ILE A 668 -30.92 28.05 9.13
CA ILE A 668 -30.11 28.44 7.98
C ILE A 668 -30.42 27.50 6.81
N CYS A 669 -31.13 28.04 5.82
CA CYS A 669 -31.50 27.36 4.58
C CYS A 669 -31.24 28.29 3.38
N HIS A 670 -30.99 27.70 2.22
CA HIS A 670 -30.72 28.42 0.97
C HIS A 670 -29.62 29.50 1.04
N ARG A 671 -28.62 29.32 1.91
CA ARG A 671 -27.47 30.23 2.07
C ARG A 671 -26.19 29.66 1.45
N HIS A 672 -25.26 30.55 1.12
CA HIS A 672 -23.88 30.20 0.80
C HIS A 672 -23.05 30.15 2.09
N ILE A 673 -22.55 28.98 2.46
CA ILE A 673 -21.67 28.75 3.63
C ILE A 673 -20.23 28.61 3.13
N THR A 674 -19.34 29.46 3.61
CA THR A 674 -17.90 29.38 3.30
C THR A 674 -17.08 29.21 4.57
N VAL A 675 -16.38 28.08 4.68
CA VAL A 675 -15.46 27.79 5.78
C VAL A 675 -14.04 28.17 5.39
N ILE A 676 -13.45 29.08 6.16
CA ILE A 676 -12.11 29.62 5.96
C ILE A 676 -11.19 29.11 7.06
N THR A 677 -10.04 28.56 6.67
CA THR A 677 -8.99 28.14 7.61
C THR A 677 -7.60 28.44 7.06
N ARG A 678 -6.65 28.64 7.97
CA ARG A 678 -5.22 28.79 7.66
C ARG A 678 -4.49 27.45 7.59
N ASN A 679 -5.15 26.33 7.91
CA ASN A 679 -4.53 25.00 7.92
C ASN A 679 -4.73 24.27 6.58
N GLN A 680 -3.75 24.40 5.69
CA GLN A 680 -3.79 23.75 4.37
C GLN A 680 -3.90 22.23 4.47
N SER A 681 -3.25 21.62 5.46
CA SER A 681 -3.23 20.16 5.63
C SER A 681 -4.61 19.61 6.00
N ALA A 682 -5.34 20.31 6.87
CA ALA A 682 -6.71 19.94 7.25
C ALA A 682 -7.64 19.99 6.04
N LEU A 683 -7.61 21.07 5.24
CA LEU A 683 -8.42 21.17 4.04
C LEU A 683 -8.02 20.16 2.97
N ALA A 684 -6.72 19.93 2.74
CA ALA A 684 -6.27 18.88 1.82
C ALA A 684 -6.81 17.50 2.23
N ALA A 685 -6.87 17.20 3.53
CA ALA A 685 -7.43 15.97 4.06
C ALA A 685 -8.95 15.87 3.89
N VAL A 686 -9.68 16.98 4.04
CA VAL A 686 -11.14 17.06 3.77
C VAL A 686 -11.41 16.89 2.27
N GLY A 687 -10.61 17.52 1.40
CA GLY A 687 -10.78 17.43 -0.05
C GLY A 687 -10.41 16.06 -0.64
N GLN A 688 -9.45 15.37 -0.03
CA GLN A 688 -9.02 14.03 -0.41
C GLN A 688 -9.02 13.10 0.81
N PRO A 689 -10.18 12.61 1.23
CA PRO A 689 -10.29 11.78 2.43
C PRO A 689 -9.71 10.37 2.18
N ARG A 690 -8.66 9.99 2.93
CA ARG A 690 -7.97 8.67 2.83
C ARG A 690 -7.89 7.97 4.19
N GLN A 691 -7.00 6.97 4.32
CA GLN A 691 -6.70 6.27 5.58
C GLN A 691 -5.71 7.09 6.43
N GLN A 692 -6.19 8.19 6.99
CA GLN A 692 -5.38 9.19 7.72
C GLN A 692 -5.94 9.50 9.12
N SER A 693 -5.19 10.26 9.91
CA SER A 693 -5.66 10.73 11.22
C SER A 693 -6.84 11.68 11.11
N GLY A 694 -7.73 11.62 12.11
CA GLY A 694 -8.96 12.39 12.16
C GLY A 694 -10.03 11.87 11.20
N GLN A 695 -9.94 10.60 10.75
CA GLN A 695 -10.85 10.07 9.73
C GLN A 695 -12.33 10.12 10.16
N SER A 696 -12.61 9.86 11.44
CA SER A 696 -13.96 9.99 12.01
C SER A 696 -14.47 11.43 11.94
N ILE A 697 -13.61 12.41 12.24
CA ILE A 697 -13.95 13.84 12.15
C ILE A 697 -14.19 14.24 10.69
N ILE A 698 -13.37 13.75 9.76
CA ILE A 698 -13.58 14.01 8.32
C ILE A 698 -14.93 13.44 7.86
N ARG A 699 -15.33 12.25 8.32
CA ARG A 699 -16.66 11.70 8.05
C ARG A 699 -17.77 12.63 8.56
N GLN A 700 -17.63 13.08 9.81
CA GLN A 700 -18.56 14.03 10.40
C GLN A 700 -18.68 15.32 9.57
N ILE A 701 -17.56 15.87 9.07
CA ILE A 701 -17.58 17.05 8.17
C ILE A 701 -18.38 16.75 6.89
N TYR A 702 -18.20 15.57 6.29
CA TYR A 702 -18.96 15.18 5.10
C TYR A 702 -20.46 15.01 5.39
N ASP A 703 -20.81 14.40 6.52
CA ASP A 703 -22.20 14.20 6.94
C ASP A 703 -22.89 15.54 7.23
N LEU A 704 -22.21 16.45 7.93
CA LEU A 704 -22.70 17.80 8.21
C LEU A 704 -22.82 18.63 6.92
N ALA A 705 -21.83 18.57 6.03
CA ALA A 705 -21.91 19.27 4.75
C ALA A 705 -23.07 18.74 3.89
N ARG A 706 -23.35 17.43 3.94
CA ARG A 706 -24.51 16.83 3.27
C ARG A 706 -25.81 17.31 3.89
N LEU A 707 -25.92 17.35 5.21
CA LEU A 707 -27.10 17.86 5.92
C LEU A 707 -27.41 19.31 5.54
N HIS A 708 -26.38 20.17 5.48
CA HIS A 708 -26.54 21.55 5.05
C HIS A 708 -26.98 21.67 3.59
N ARG A 709 -26.45 20.83 2.70
CA ARG A 709 -26.90 20.78 1.30
C ARG A 709 -28.35 20.33 1.14
N GLN A 710 -28.82 19.42 2.00
CA GLN A 710 -30.23 19.01 2.01
C GLN A 710 -31.18 20.16 2.41
N ARG A 711 -30.68 21.15 3.16
CA ARG A 711 -31.41 22.40 3.50
C ARG A 711 -31.28 23.48 2.41
N GLY A 712 -30.79 23.12 1.22
CA GLY A 712 -30.57 24.05 0.11
C GLY A 712 -29.32 24.94 0.24
N ASN A 713 -28.47 24.73 1.26
CA ASN A 713 -27.25 25.52 1.41
C ASN A 713 -26.13 25.02 0.48
N SER A 714 -25.26 25.92 0.00
CA SER A 714 -23.98 25.52 -0.59
C SER A 714 -22.88 25.54 0.47
N VAL A 715 -21.98 24.56 0.49
CA VAL A 715 -20.86 24.51 1.45
C VAL A 715 -19.53 24.49 0.70
N ASN A 716 -18.75 25.55 0.90
CA ASN A 716 -17.44 25.78 0.29
C ASN A 716 -16.34 25.85 1.36
N PHE A 717 -15.12 25.48 0.98
CA PHE A 717 -13.96 25.53 1.86
C PHE A 717 -12.86 26.33 1.18
N LEU A 718 -12.26 27.26 1.92
CA LEU A 718 -11.20 28.13 1.43
C LEU A 718 -10.00 28.08 2.38
N TRP A 719 -8.83 27.78 1.82
CA TRP A 719 -7.58 28.00 2.51
C TRP A 719 -7.06 29.40 2.22
N ILE A 720 -6.60 30.10 3.25
CA ILE A 720 -5.89 31.37 3.12
C ILE A 720 -4.49 31.30 3.75
N PRO A 721 -3.48 31.93 3.14
CA PRO A 721 -2.17 32.14 3.76
C PRO A 721 -2.29 32.85 5.12
N ALA A 722 -1.35 32.58 6.01
CA ALA A 722 -1.39 33.11 7.37
C ALA A 722 -1.17 34.64 7.44
N GLU A 723 -0.51 35.18 6.42
CA GLU A 723 -0.14 36.58 6.25
C GLU A 723 -1.30 37.46 5.77
N ILE A 724 -2.42 36.88 5.35
CA ILE A 724 -3.61 37.63 4.97
C ILE A 724 -4.42 37.96 6.22
N ASP A 725 -4.57 39.25 6.46
CA ASP A 725 -5.39 39.76 7.55
C ASP A 725 -6.87 39.60 7.23
N PHE A 726 -7.55 38.96 8.17
CA PHE A 726 -8.97 38.66 8.09
C PHE A 726 -9.53 38.69 9.50
N ALA A 727 -10.35 39.70 9.82
CA ALA A 727 -10.82 39.97 11.19
C ALA A 727 -11.44 38.72 11.86
N LEU A 728 -12.31 38.01 11.13
CA LEU A 728 -12.94 36.77 11.56
C LEU A 728 -11.91 35.65 11.87
N GLY A 729 -10.81 35.60 11.10
CA GLY A 729 -9.71 34.68 11.32
C GLY A 729 -8.91 35.00 12.59
N SER A 730 -8.69 36.28 12.87
CA SER A 730 -8.06 36.76 14.11
C SER A 730 -8.94 36.43 15.33
N ASP A 731 -10.25 36.62 15.22
CA ASP A 731 -11.22 36.25 16.26
C ASP A 731 -11.23 34.74 16.53
N ALA A 732 -11.26 33.91 15.48
CA ALA A 732 -11.17 32.46 15.60
C ALA A 732 -9.84 32.02 16.24
N LYS A 733 -8.73 32.70 15.91
CA LYS A 733 -7.43 32.45 16.55
C LYS A 733 -7.45 32.81 18.04
N ALA A 734 -8.03 33.95 18.39
CA ALA A 734 -8.19 34.37 19.78
C ALA A 734 -9.07 33.38 20.56
N ALA A 735 -10.16 32.88 19.97
CA ALA A 735 -10.99 31.83 20.55
C ALA A 735 -10.18 30.54 20.80
N ALA A 736 -9.42 30.05 19.82
CA ALA A 736 -8.57 28.89 19.99
C ALA A 736 -7.49 29.08 21.07
N GLN A 737 -6.92 30.29 21.18
CA GLN A 737 -5.95 30.64 22.22
C GLN A 737 -6.59 30.74 23.61
N ARG A 738 -7.84 31.22 23.73
CA ARG A 738 -8.60 31.18 24.98
C ARG A 738 -8.80 29.73 25.44
N ALA A 739 -9.11 28.82 24.52
CA ALA A 739 -9.24 27.40 24.81
C ALA A 739 -7.91 26.76 25.27
N SER A 740 -6.77 27.11 24.67
CA SER A 740 -5.47 26.54 25.05
C SER A 740 -4.80 27.20 26.27
N LYS A 741 -5.52 28.00 27.06
CA LYS A 741 -5.00 28.55 28.32
C LYS A 741 -4.75 27.44 29.35
N GLN A 742 -3.74 27.67 30.20
CA GLN A 742 -3.28 26.73 31.23
C GLN A 742 -4.38 26.47 32.28
N GLY A 743 -4.50 25.22 32.75
CA GLY A 743 -5.43 24.82 33.82
C GLY A 743 -6.81 24.35 33.36
N ARG A 744 -7.08 24.32 32.05
CA ARG A 744 -8.34 23.78 31.51
C ARG A 744 -8.26 22.28 31.25
N THR A 745 -9.33 21.57 31.61
CA THR A 745 -9.52 20.16 31.30
C THR A 745 -10.11 20.00 29.89
N PRO A 746 -9.87 18.86 29.21
CA PRO A 746 -10.48 18.59 27.92
C PRO A 746 -12.01 18.57 28.02
N ASP A 747 -12.67 19.33 27.15
CA ASP A 747 -14.13 19.39 27.07
C ASP A 747 -14.73 18.17 26.34
N SER A 748 -13.88 17.39 25.66
CA SER A 748 -14.28 16.24 24.86
C SER A 748 -13.31 15.08 25.01
N GLN A 749 -13.83 13.85 25.01
CA GLN A 749 -13.04 12.62 25.05
C GLN A 749 -12.77 12.08 23.64
N ILE A 750 -12.09 12.86 22.80
CA ILE A 750 -11.75 12.42 21.44
C ILE A 750 -10.60 11.39 21.50
N PRO A 751 -10.68 10.29 20.73
CA PRO A 751 -9.59 9.32 20.63
C PRO A 751 -8.26 9.96 20.22
N GLN A 752 -7.15 9.45 20.76
CA GLN A 752 -5.80 9.88 20.41
C GLN A 752 -5.55 9.70 18.92
N ALA A 753 -5.01 10.74 18.29
CA ALA A 753 -4.70 10.72 16.88
C ALA A 753 -3.47 9.86 16.58
N LYS A 754 -3.58 8.99 15.57
CA LYS A 754 -2.48 8.14 15.04
C LYS A 754 -1.22 8.94 14.75
N SER A 755 -1.36 10.10 14.11
CA SER A 755 -0.25 11.00 13.77
C SER A 755 0.46 11.56 15.02
N THR A 756 -0.28 11.82 16.09
CA THR A 756 0.29 12.24 17.38
C THR A 756 1.03 11.09 18.03
N ALA A 757 0.43 9.90 18.11
CA ALA A 757 1.07 8.70 18.63
C ALA A 757 2.36 8.38 17.87
N MET A 758 2.33 8.48 16.54
CA MET A 758 3.50 8.28 15.69
C MET A 758 4.59 9.30 15.98
N ARG A 759 4.24 10.58 16.06
CA ARG A 759 5.20 11.65 16.39
C ARG A 759 5.87 11.40 17.75
N LEU A 760 5.10 11.09 18.79
CA LEU A 760 5.62 10.82 20.13
C LEU A 760 6.53 9.59 20.16
N ALA A 761 6.15 8.52 19.48
CA ALA A 761 6.98 7.32 19.37
C ALA A 761 8.33 7.63 18.71
N MET A 762 8.32 8.42 17.63
CA MET A 762 9.54 8.86 16.94
C MET A 762 10.38 9.84 17.78
N GLU A 763 9.76 10.72 18.56
CA GLU A 763 10.45 11.64 19.48
C GLU A 763 11.15 10.88 20.61
N ARG A 764 10.50 9.89 21.22
CA ARG A 764 11.12 9.06 22.27
C ARG A 764 12.33 8.28 21.75
N GLN A 765 12.20 7.68 20.57
CA GLN A 765 13.33 7.00 19.93
C GLN A 765 14.47 7.96 19.57
N ARG A 766 14.18 9.25 19.31
CA ARG A 766 15.21 10.27 19.14
C ARG A 766 15.86 10.67 20.46
N ALA A 767 15.10 10.76 21.55
CA ALA A 767 15.61 11.14 22.87
C ALA A 767 16.60 10.12 23.44
N THR A 768 16.47 8.84 23.08
CA THR A 768 17.43 7.78 23.43
C THR A 768 18.72 7.79 22.58
N ARG A 769 18.85 8.73 21.64
CA ARG A 769 20.06 8.83 20.80
C ARG A 769 21.14 9.60 21.53
N VAL A 770 22.19 8.88 21.88
CA VAL A 770 23.44 9.47 22.36
C VAL A 770 24.51 9.22 21.31
N LEU A 771 25.33 10.24 21.04
CA LEU A 771 26.48 10.07 20.17
C LEU A 771 27.43 9.04 20.79
N PRO A 772 27.85 8.00 20.06
CA PRO A 772 28.82 7.04 20.59
C PRO A 772 30.05 7.77 21.15
N VAL A 773 30.63 7.24 22.22
CA VAL A 773 31.80 7.86 22.88
C VAL A 773 32.93 8.10 21.87
N SER A 774 33.07 7.17 20.93
CA SER A 774 34.03 7.18 19.82
C SER A 774 33.79 8.23 18.73
N VAL A 775 32.70 9.01 18.77
CA VAL A 775 32.47 10.12 17.86
C VAL A 775 33.26 11.33 18.34
N GLY A 776 34.02 11.95 17.43
CA GLY A 776 34.92 13.08 17.71
C GLY A 776 34.19 14.31 18.29
N LYS A 777 34.92 15.14 19.03
CA LYS A 777 34.40 16.35 19.68
C LYS A 777 33.71 17.32 18.70
N PHE A 778 34.20 17.38 17.46
CA PHE A 778 33.68 18.26 16.42
C PHE A 778 32.25 17.90 15.98
N SER A 779 31.98 16.62 15.66
CA SER A 779 30.62 16.19 15.29
C SER A 779 29.63 16.33 16.46
N LYS A 780 30.11 16.18 17.70
CA LYS A 780 29.33 16.45 18.92
C LYS A 780 28.99 17.94 19.11
N ALA A 781 29.80 18.85 18.56
CA ALA A 781 29.53 20.29 18.58
C ALA A 781 28.54 20.72 17.49
N MET A 782 28.49 20.02 16.35
CA MET A 782 27.61 20.36 15.22
C MET A 782 26.17 19.87 15.39
N ASP A 783 25.98 18.66 15.91
CA ASP A 783 24.65 18.08 16.12
C ASP A 783 24.62 17.38 17.49
N ALA A 784 23.51 17.54 18.23
CA ALA A 784 23.32 16.90 19.54
C ALA A 784 23.07 15.37 19.43
N ALA A 785 22.65 14.90 18.25
CA ALA A 785 22.48 13.49 17.92
C ALA A 785 22.63 13.29 16.41
N LEU A 786 23.28 12.19 16.00
CA LEU A 786 23.46 11.84 14.59
C LEU A 786 22.58 10.64 14.20
N PRO A 787 22.00 10.61 12.98
CA PRO A 787 22.09 11.65 11.96
C PRO A 787 21.25 12.88 12.33
N GLY A 788 21.90 14.05 12.31
CA GLY A 788 21.33 15.33 12.74
C GLY A 788 20.83 16.18 11.58
N LYS A 789 20.11 17.26 11.91
CA LYS A 789 19.51 18.14 10.90
C LYS A 789 20.57 19.02 10.24
N HIS A 790 21.61 19.42 10.97
CA HIS A 790 22.66 20.30 10.44
C HIS A 790 23.55 19.56 9.46
N THR A 791 24.03 18.36 9.82
CA THR A 791 24.79 17.50 8.89
C THR A 791 24.00 17.23 7.62
N ARG A 792 22.69 16.93 7.73
CA ARG A 792 21.84 16.74 6.54
C ARG A 792 21.80 18.00 5.67
N HIS A 793 21.55 19.16 6.26
CA HIS A 793 21.43 20.41 5.53
C HIS A 793 22.74 20.80 4.83
N LEU A 794 23.87 20.51 5.46
CA LEU A 794 25.20 20.71 4.90
C LEU A 794 25.37 19.85 3.64
N TYR A 795 25.26 18.51 3.76
CA TYR A 795 25.45 17.61 2.61
C TYR A 795 24.41 17.75 1.50
N ASP A 796 23.20 18.21 1.82
CA ASP A 796 22.13 18.39 0.83
C ASP A 796 22.37 19.53 -0.15
N LYS A 797 23.26 20.46 0.20
CA LYS A 797 23.68 21.56 -0.67
C LYS A 797 24.91 21.25 -1.52
N LEU A 798 25.65 20.19 -1.18
CA LEU A 798 26.94 19.89 -1.79
C LEU A 798 26.80 19.05 -3.07
N LYS A 799 27.67 19.35 -4.03
CA LYS A 799 27.96 18.45 -5.15
C LYS A 799 28.78 17.25 -4.67
N ARG A 800 28.81 16.17 -5.45
CA ARG A 800 29.54 14.95 -5.09
C ARG A 800 31.01 15.21 -4.73
N ARG A 801 31.71 16.04 -5.48
CA ARG A 801 33.14 16.34 -5.23
C ARG A 801 33.35 17.06 -3.90
N GLU A 802 32.53 18.07 -3.62
CA GLU A 802 32.57 18.84 -2.38
C GLU A 802 32.24 17.96 -1.17
N ALA A 803 31.21 17.11 -1.30
CA ALA A 803 30.86 16.14 -0.26
C ALA A 803 31.96 15.10 -0.01
N CYS A 804 32.64 14.63 -1.05
CA CYS A 804 33.79 13.73 -0.89
C CYS A 804 34.94 14.40 -0.14
N VAL A 805 35.24 15.67 -0.43
CA VAL A 805 36.29 16.42 0.27
C VAL A 805 35.87 16.64 1.73
N LEU A 806 34.65 17.10 1.96
CA LEU A 806 34.13 17.31 3.32
C LEU A 806 34.13 16.02 4.15
N ALA A 807 33.77 14.88 3.56
CA ALA A 807 33.77 13.60 4.28
C ALA A 807 35.18 13.03 4.54
N GLN A 808 36.22 13.63 3.96
CA GLN A 808 37.63 13.27 4.18
C GLN A 808 38.30 14.17 5.21
N LEU A 809 37.83 15.43 5.34
CA LEU A 809 38.14 16.34 6.43
C LEU A 809 37.47 15.85 7.72
#